data_AF-A0A5J5IT66-F1
#
_entry.id   AF-A0A5J5IT66-F1
#
_cell.length_a   1.000
_cell.length_b   1.000
_cell.length_c   1.000
_cell.angle_alpha   90.00
_cell.angle_beta   90.00
_cell.angle_gamma   90.00
#
_symmetry.space_group_name_H-M   'P 1'
#
loop_
_entity.id
_entity.type
_entity.pdbx_description
1 polymer ?
#
loop_
_entity_poly.entity_id
_entity_poly.type
_entity_poly.pdbx_seq_one_letter_code
_entity_poly.pdbx_strand_id
1 'polypeptide(L)'
;MAGIRVEGVPQRVDGPSLVAAASGLMLLPTNASRYVRLHRLAALGMALPDHGAGAVSPSTIRSILKRDDVGGPRILMLEDPYSEVLVQSITFSGGPYLVSGGSGEHSVSDLENLIDAAFRDPWMPRELRALARQLVQGLLTVSDIVLKRAGLARGAEPAGSARTPVDVPGAARLKELADAAFISNEELDAHGRWLRVVVDTFALDPGHLNHPCQDDYTDDRLYEAPFLRTADGYRVVLPLDLAISIRFHLLRFVEQEAQLAEFGKRWRQAALRRFMRLLPSDTSLEELEHRESFSRYLISIDGKRDLHLVLATDPLVDWEAEIWGQYNTRPTLEQLADLMTPEARASYSSAEDMIHLVITDSPGRGAFWGVPNVEDSDPMLIARSDDLEVILHQEPDGLLGLLLFAQAVENRPGESMSFSILDEFSSYAQNDKSFYLSDDRPATFTAFQTGDGLSTILKFSKETDRHGVVVPVPGAPIIQVQRRYELDAPEIFITVPNTSYIGSAVELEHQTILITVDPGVEGFIGVEIDLLDCVAYWVRECAACAAVMSASDTEELVLLVSDPESWKRADVRSTTDSAVRARPTDRGLVLEFTETFAAQLQQPKNTAERELVAVLLTSLFGAVGDDLARMLDLIAPEGTKRMINVFSQDRSPDMLAENLPRPLTGHEQVDAQLLDGLGEWLRSPEGGDLSTGVFDEKDRVRVLNSAVSHLFKLLEDDIAVFDRNNLIDFLVSQNESLLHNARLSNTLLAARLACFGEQSHTVTELVKHRKGIAAAHRANRFLIEYTAAQPPAGARDITILDYYRILSIAKEIGERGTISDFLHYDLADFQVSILGSGRLGVSREQPVIAAMEKYAANSGTRSVRNALRGDAYESSSQFDGDAFIANSSQAMSAEFGFTLAELREVCGGLLDLATADRVTRIDRATSITKIAANRNMSQEAVSTVISAITLTPRSSFLSIGQDAWPWRFNRDMSYIRRPLVLQGNDLVFGFRGIYRLGVYWADNLLSGRLQGRAKSIEMQHFISRARGKVNDDFARSVAARCQKLGMDVRVSVKKIGKNVIADSAGNELGDVDILAVHPRTRSIIAIEAKDFEISRTPAEIANELQKLFLGKKNKKSTAELHSRRIDWLRKNLHEVVPALGHGNDGSGWQVVGAVVTSDPLLTPLLQASPFPVIPFDDLELDSLNLSSRGRTRRSNRG
;
A
#
# COMPACT_ATOMS: atom_id res chain seq x y z
N MET A 1 27.81 -41.23 11.72
CA MET A 1 26.81 -41.69 10.73
C MET A 1 27.52 -42.61 9.73
N ALA A 2 26.82 -43.37 8.88
CA ALA A 2 27.51 -44.19 7.88
C ALA A 2 27.68 -43.38 6.59
N GLY A 3 28.92 -43.14 6.17
CA GLY A 3 29.22 -42.54 4.87
C GLY A 3 28.68 -43.35 3.70
N ILE A 4 28.71 -42.76 2.51
CA ILE A 4 28.13 -43.38 1.31
C ILE A 4 29.03 -44.53 0.86
N ARG A 5 28.42 -45.70 0.64
CA ARG A 5 29.15 -46.88 0.16
C ARG A 5 29.16 -46.91 -1.36
N VAL A 6 30.34 -46.93 -1.96
CA VAL A 6 30.47 -47.15 -3.43
C VAL A 6 30.10 -48.58 -3.83
N GLU A 7 30.20 -49.53 -2.89
CA GLU A 7 29.80 -50.93 -3.06
C GLU A 7 28.29 -51.05 -3.32
N GLY A 8 27.90 -51.95 -4.24
CA GLY A 8 26.50 -52.19 -4.58
C GLY A 8 25.89 -51.22 -5.59
N VAL A 9 26.65 -50.22 -6.08
CA VAL A 9 26.27 -49.48 -7.30
C VAL A 9 26.47 -50.41 -8.51
N PRO A 10 25.50 -50.54 -9.45
CA PRO A 10 25.68 -51.37 -10.64
C PRO A 10 26.90 -50.90 -11.46
N GLN A 11 27.76 -51.82 -11.92
CA GLN A 11 28.96 -51.49 -12.74
C GLN A 11 28.67 -50.71 -14.03
N ARG A 12 27.41 -50.69 -14.48
CA ARG A 12 26.93 -49.92 -15.64
C ARG A 12 26.63 -48.44 -15.34
N VAL A 13 26.70 -48.03 -14.08
CA VAL A 13 26.52 -46.64 -13.65
C VAL A 13 27.90 -46.01 -13.56
N ASP A 14 28.13 -45.04 -14.41
CA ASP A 14 29.39 -44.32 -14.51
C ASP A 14 29.39 -43.05 -13.65
N GLY A 15 30.53 -42.69 -13.05
CA GLY A 15 30.63 -41.56 -12.12
C GLY A 15 30.19 -40.23 -12.73
N PRO A 16 30.81 -39.77 -13.83
CA PRO A 16 30.39 -38.58 -14.57
C PRO A 16 28.90 -38.56 -14.92
N SER A 17 28.35 -39.70 -15.34
CA SER A 17 26.93 -39.81 -15.70
C SER A 17 25.98 -39.64 -14.49
N LEU A 18 26.40 -40.06 -13.30
CA LEU A 18 25.62 -39.90 -12.06
C LEU A 18 25.72 -38.46 -11.52
N VAL A 19 26.89 -37.83 -11.59
CA VAL A 19 27.06 -36.40 -11.29
C VAL A 19 26.20 -35.56 -12.21
N ALA A 20 26.24 -35.82 -13.52
CA ALA A 20 25.43 -35.10 -14.50
C ALA A 20 23.93 -35.16 -14.18
N ALA A 21 23.43 -36.32 -13.74
CA ALA A 21 22.05 -36.46 -13.28
C ALA A 21 21.79 -35.68 -11.99
N ALA A 22 22.67 -35.76 -10.98
CA ALA A 22 22.50 -35.04 -9.72
C ALA A 22 22.46 -33.52 -9.94
N SER A 23 23.42 -32.97 -10.68
CA SER A 23 23.50 -31.53 -10.99
C SER A 23 22.28 -31.06 -11.78
N GLY A 24 21.82 -31.84 -12.76
CA GLY A 24 20.60 -31.53 -13.51
C GLY A 24 19.34 -31.55 -12.64
N LEU A 25 19.25 -32.45 -11.66
CA LEU A 25 18.11 -32.51 -10.74
C LEU A 25 18.06 -31.35 -9.74
N MET A 26 19.21 -30.76 -9.38
CA MET A 26 19.27 -29.57 -8.53
C MET A 26 18.67 -28.35 -9.25
N LEU A 27 18.82 -28.27 -10.58
CA LEU A 27 18.27 -27.19 -11.40
C LEU A 27 16.74 -27.22 -11.55
N LEU A 28 16.05 -28.20 -10.95
CA LEU A 28 14.59 -28.24 -10.90
C LEU A 28 14.08 -27.51 -9.65
N PRO A 29 13.29 -26.43 -9.80
CA PRO A 29 12.71 -25.74 -8.65
C PRO A 29 11.93 -26.65 -7.73
N THR A 30 11.27 -27.69 -8.27
CA THR A 30 10.49 -28.67 -7.50
C THR A 30 11.33 -29.45 -6.50
N ASN A 31 12.66 -29.48 -6.63
CA ASN A 31 13.59 -30.19 -5.76
C ASN A 31 14.32 -29.30 -4.74
N ALA A 32 13.95 -28.02 -4.60
CA ALA A 32 14.66 -27.05 -3.76
C ALA A 32 14.86 -27.53 -2.31
N SER A 33 13.83 -28.09 -1.67
CA SER A 33 13.93 -28.64 -0.30
C SER A 33 14.56 -30.04 -0.21
N ARG A 34 15.31 -30.48 -1.23
CA ARG A 34 15.84 -31.86 -1.33
C ARG A 34 17.33 -31.95 -1.67
N TYR A 35 18.07 -30.85 -1.46
CA TYR A 35 19.47 -30.76 -1.84
C TYR A 35 20.36 -31.72 -1.09
N VAL A 36 20.11 -32.01 0.20
CA VAL A 36 20.91 -32.98 0.97
C VAL A 36 21.05 -34.33 0.23
N ARG A 37 19.94 -34.88 -0.28
CA ARG A 37 19.98 -36.15 -1.03
C ARG A 37 20.63 -36.00 -2.40
N LEU A 38 20.47 -34.86 -3.06
CA LEU A 38 21.09 -34.59 -4.36
C LEU A 38 22.60 -34.36 -4.24
N HIS A 39 23.07 -33.72 -3.18
CA HIS A 39 24.49 -33.57 -2.82
C HIS A 39 25.12 -34.93 -2.55
N ARG A 40 24.43 -35.79 -1.80
CA ARG A 40 24.89 -37.17 -1.59
C ARG A 40 24.94 -37.97 -2.90
N LEU A 41 23.97 -37.77 -3.80
CA LEU A 41 24.00 -38.38 -5.13
C LEU A 41 25.21 -37.89 -5.95
N ALA A 42 25.52 -36.59 -5.89
CA ALA A 42 26.69 -36.01 -6.53
C ALA A 42 28.00 -36.55 -5.93
N ALA A 43 28.12 -36.61 -4.59
CA ALA A 43 29.27 -37.19 -3.89
C ALA A 43 29.50 -38.66 -4.30
N LEU A 44 28.43 -39.46 -4.38
CA LEU A 44 28.52 -40.83 -4.87
C LEU A 44 29.06 -40.87 -6.31
N GLY A 45 28.58 -39.98 -7.18
CA GLY A 45 29.06 -39.89 -8.56
C GLY A 45 30.54 -39.50 -8.65
N MET A 46 30.98 -38.52 -7.85
CA MET A 46 32.37 -38.07 -7.77
C MET A 46 33.34 -39.16 -7.30
N ALA A 47 32.86 -40.07 -6.44
CA ALA A 47 33.63 -41.20 -5.91
C ALA A 47 33.75 -42.38 -6.89
N LEU A 48 32.95 -42.41 -7.95
CA LEU A 48 32.97 -43.47 -8.96
C LEU A 48 33.93 -43.10 -10.12
N PRO A 49 34.68 -44.07 -10.66
CA PRO A 49 35.56 -43.81 -11.80
C PRO A 49 34.77 -43.57 -13.09
N ASP A 50 35.47 -43.04 -14.10
CA ASP A 50 34.98 -42.98 -15.47
C ASP A 50 35.21 -44.33 -16.19
N HIS A 51 34.13 -44.99 -16.57
CA HIS A 51 34.08 -46.25 -17.30
C HIS A 51 33.60 -46.07 -18.75
N GLY A 52 33.33 -44.85 -19.20
CA GLY A 52 32.81 -44.55 -20.54
C GLY A 52 31.39 -45.08 -20.79
N ALA A 53 30.57 -45.22 -19.75
CA ALA A 53 29.19 -45.71 -19.88
C ALA A 53 28.22 -44.59 -20.34
N GLY A 54 27.08 -44.99 -20.91
CA GLY A 54 26.03 -44.04 -21.32
C GLY A 54 25.28 -43.42 -20.13
N ALA A 55 24.45 -42.40 -20.41
CA ALA A 55 23.66 -41.69 -19.40
C ALA A 55 22.82 -42.62 -18.52
N VAL A 56 22.81 -42.36 -17.20
CA VAL A 56 22.03 -43.14 -16.23
C VAL A 56 20.52 -42.95 -16.47
N SER A 57 19.78 -44.06 -16.53
CA SER A 57 18.32 -43.98 -16.71
C SER A 57 17.61 -43.37 -15.49
N PRO A 58 16.50 -42.64 -15.67
CA PRO A 58 15.68 -42.12 -14.56
C PRO A 58 15.28 -43.18 -13.54
N SER A 59 14.99 -44.40 -14.00
CA SER A 59 14.63 -45.52 -13.11
C SER A 59 15.78 -45.94 -12.19
N THR A 60 17.01 -45.89 -12.70
CA THR A 60 18.22 -46.21 -11.92
C THR A 60 18.51 -45.12 -10.90
N ILE A 61 18.35 -43.84 -11.27
CA ILE A 61 18.48 -42.71 -10.34
C ILE A 61 17.47 -42.82 -9.19
N ARG A 62 16.19 -43.07 -9.49
CA ARG A 62 15.16 -43.31 -8.47
C ARG A 62 15.49 -44.50 -7.56
N SER A 63 16.20 -45.51 -8.06
CA SER A 63 16.65 -46.65 -7.26
C SER A 63 17.81 -46.28 -6.33
N ILE A 64 18.76 -45.47 -6.80
CA ILE A 64 19.92 -45.04 -5.99
C ILE A 64 19.45 -44.09 -4.88
N LEU A 65 18.55 -43.15 -5.18
CA LEU A 65 17.96 -42.24 -4.20
C LEU A 65 17.18 -42.95 -3.07
N LYS A 66 16.79 -44.23 -3.26
CA LYS A 66 16.14 -45.05 -2.24
C LYS A 66 17.10 -45.82 -1.35
N ARG A 67 18.41 -45.81 -1.63
CA ARG A 67 19.38 -46.47 -0.77
C ARG A 67 19.43 -45.78 0.59
N ASP A 68 19.59 -46.54 1.65
CA ASP A 68 19.60 -46.02 3.02
C ASP A 68 20.71 -44.98 3.24
N ASP A 69 21.85 -45.16 2.58
CA ASP A 69 23.01 -44.27 2.66
C ASP A 69 22.90 -43.03 1.75
N VAL A 70 21.87 -42.90 0.92
CA VAL A 70 21.64 -41.72 0.06
C VAL A 70 20.35 -41.00 0.42
N GLY A 71 19.23 -41.70 0.54
CA GLY A 71 17.92 -41.10 0.80
C GLY A 71 17.04 -41.89 1.78
N GLY A 72 17.66 -42.66 2.66
CA GLY A 72 16.97 -43.35 3.76
C GLY A 72 16.32 -42.39 4.77
N PRO A 73 15.52 -42.92 5.71
CA PRO A 73 14.74 -42.10 6.65
C PRO A 73 15.56 -41.09 7.46
N ARG A 74 16.80 -41.45 7.84
CA ARG A 74 17.69 -40.56 8.60
C ARG A 74 18.14 -39.34 7.78
N ILE A 75 18.37 -39.52 6.48
CA ILE A 75 18.74 -38.40 5.60
C ILE A 75 17.52 -37.54 5.31
N LEU A 76 16.36 -38.15 5.15
CA LEU A 76 15.10 -37.43 4.91
C LEU A 76 14.75 -36.47 6.06
N MET A 77 15.12 -36.79 7.30
CA MET A 77 14.89 -35.93 8.47
C MET A 77 15.78 -34.69 8.52
N LEU A 78 16.84 -34.62 7.70
CA LEU A 78 17.75 -33.47 7.60
C LEU A 78 17.27 -32.44 6.56
N GLU A 79 16.19 -32.73 5.83
CA GLU A 79 15.62 -31.80 4.86
C GLU A 79 14.56 -30.94 5.54
N ASP A 80 14.78 -29.63 5.46
CA ASP A 80 13.86 -28.59 5.88
C ASP A 80 13.25 -27.86 4.67
N PRO A 81 12.12 -27.15 4.87
CA PRO A 81 11.56 -26.29 3.83
C PRO A 81 12.63 -25.31 3.31
N TYR A 82 12.56 -25.00 2.02
CA TYR A 82 13.47 -24.01 1.44
C TYR A 82 12.99 -22.62 1.85
N SER A 83 13.87 -21.78 2.39
CA SER A 83 13.52 -20.50 3.01
C SER A 83 13.85 -19.27 2.15
N GLU A 84 14.46 -19.44 0.98
CA GLU A 84 15.03 -18.35 0.18
C GLU A 84 14.38 -18.19 -1.21
N VAL A 85 14.68 -17.07 -1.89
CA VAL A 85 14.49 -16.97 -3.35
C VAL A 85 15.46 -17.93 -4.04
N LEU A 86 14.99 -18.75 -4.98
CA LEU A 86 15.83 -19.78 -5.61
C LEU A 86 16.93 -19.16 -6.47
N VAL A 87 16.61 -18.13 -7.27
CA VAL A 87 17.59 -17.42 -8.11
C VAL A 87 17.45 -15.92 -7.96
N GLN A 88 18.56 -15.26 -7.69
CA GLN A 88 18.69 -13.82 -7.51
C GLN A 88 19.73 -13.25 -8.49
N SER A 89 19.86 -11.92 -8.53
CA SER A 89 20.85 -11.23 -9.37
C SER A 89 21.89 -10.54 -8.50
N ILE A 90 23.18 -10.77 -8.79
CA ILE A 90 24.28 -10.03 -8.20
C ILE A 90 24.96 -9.20 -9.27
N THR A 91 25.33 -7.96 -8.92
CA THR A 91 26.17 -7.12 -9.78
C THR A 91 27.62 -7.21 -9.37
N PHE A 92 28.48 -7.56 -10.33
CA PHE A 92 29.92 -7.50 -10.15
C PHE A 92 30.62 -7.10 -11.47
N SER A 93 31.95 -7.03 -11.45
CA SER A 93 32.75 -6.73 -12.64
C SER A 93 32.42 -7.71 -13.77
N GLY A 94 31.97 -7.20 -14.91
CA GLY A 94 31.68 -7.99 -16.12
C GLY A 94 30.19 -8.20 -16.42
N GLY A 95 29.28 -7.93 -15.47
CA GLY A 95 27.84 -7.98 -15.73
C GLY A 95 26.99 -8.17 -14.48
N PRO A 96 25.67 -8.03 -14.59
CA PRO A 96 24.75 -8.70 -13.69
C PRO A 96 24.84 -10.22 -13.93
N TYR A 97 24.84 -11.00 -12.85
CA TYR A 97 24.96 -12.45 -12.88
C TYR A 97 23.79 -13.09 -12.13
N LEU A 98 23.20 -14.15 -12.70
CA LEU A 98 22.28 -15.01 -11.95
C LEU A 98 23.06 -15.88 -10.96
N VAL A 99 22.56 -15.93 -9.73
CA VAL A 99 23.13 -16.73 -8.63
C VAL A 99 22.01 -17.36 -7.80
N SER A 100 22.29 -18.50 -7.19
CA SER A 100 21.38 -19.16 -6.25
C SER A 100 21.98 -19.16 -4.84
N GLY A 101 21.11 -19.13 -3.83
CA GLY A 101 21.51 -19.38 -2.44
C GLY A 101 21.88 -20.84 -2.18
N GLY A 102 21.42 -21.77 -3.04
CA GLY A 102 21.71 -23.18 -2.91
C GLY A 102 21.28 -23.73 -1.55
N SER A 103 22.19 -24.42 -0.88
CA SER A 103 21.98 -25.02 0.44
C SER A 103 22.25 -24.10 1.62
N GLY A 104 22.75 -22.88 1.40
CA GLY A 104 23.06 -21.94 2.49
C GLY A 104 22.01 -20.84 2.59
N GLU A 105 21.54 -20.58 3.81
CA GLU A 105 20.69 -19.43 4.15
C GLU A 105 21.48 -18.13 4.01
N HIS A 106 20.82 -17.05 3.56
CA HIS A 106 21.42 -15.73 3.34
C HIS A 106 22.63 -15.69 2.38
N SER A 107 22.95 -16.78 1.67
CA SER A 107 24.19 -16.90 0.90
C SER A 107 24.39 -15.82 -0.17
N VAL A 108 23.31 -15.37 -0.80
CA VAL A 108 23.37 -14.30 -1.81
C VAL A 108 23.67 -12.96 -1.13
N SER A 109 22.94 -12.62 -0.06
CA SER A 109 23.18 -11.42 0.76
C SER A 109 24.60 -11.38 1.33
N ASP A 110 25.09 -12.53 1.79
CA ASP A 110 26.45 -12.68 2.30
C ASP A 110 27.50 -12.48 1.21
N LEU A 111 27.23 -12.96 0.00
CA LEU A 111 28.11 -12.72 -1.14
C LEU A 111 28.14 -11.23 -1.55
N GLU A 112 27.03 -10.51 -1.44
CA GLU A 112 27.01 -9.05 -1.67
C GLU A 112 27.85 -8.30 -0.62
N ASN A 113 27.68 -8.63 0.66
CA ASN A 113 28.47 -8.06 1.76
C ASN A 113 29.96 -8.40 1.60
N LEU A 114 30.28 -9.62 1.17
CA LEU A 114 31.62 -10.07 0.85
C LEU A 114 32.24 -9.25 -0.29
N ILE A 115 31.48 -8.99 -1.35
CA ILE A 115 31.91 -8.17 -2.48
C ILE A 115 32.16 -6.73 -2.03
N ASP A 116 31.26 -6.12 -1.24
CA ASP A 116 31.44 -4.77 -0.72
C ASP A 116 32.66 -4.69 0.22
N ALA A 117 32.81 -5.65 1.14
CA ALA A 117 33.96 -5.73 2.05
C ALA A 117 35.29 -5.87 1.30
N ALA A 118 35.33 -6.71 0.25
CA ALA A 118 36.54 -6.98 -0.52
C ALA A 118 36.91 -5.85 -1.49
N PHE A 119 35.94 -5.30 -2.23
CA PHE A 119 36.24 -4.50 -3.42
C PHE A 119 35.88 -3.02 -3.30
N ARG A 120 35.07 -2.60 -2.33
CA ARG A 120 34.69 -1.19 -2.18
C ARG A 120 35.92 -0.29 -2.03
N ASP A 121 36.77 -0.61 -1.06
CA ASP A 121 38.00 0.14 -0.77
C ASP A 121 39.25 -0.64 -1.24
N PRO A 122 40.33 0.04 -1.67
CA PRO A 122 41.58 -0.60 -2.07
C PRO A 122 42.47 -0.93 -0.85
N TRP A 123 42.04 -1.86 0.00
CA TRP A 123 42.80 -2.26 1.21
C TRP A 123 43.63 -3.54 1.02
N MET A 124 43.20 -4.47 0.17
CA MET A 124 43.94 -5.71 -0.12
C MET A 124 45.20 -5.46 -0.98
N PRO A 125 46.27 -6.27 -0.81
CA PRO A 125 47.37 -6.33 -1.77
C PRO A 125 46.88 -6.55 -3.20
N ARG A 126 47.59 -5.97 -4.18
CA ARG A 126 47.15 -6.00 -5.60
C ARG A 126 46.98 -7.42 -6.15
N GLU A 127 47.87 -8.33 -5.78
CA GLU A 127 47.85 -9.72 -6.23
C GLU A 127 46.65 -10.48 -5.63
N LEU A 128 46.47 -10.40 -4.31
CA LEU A 128 45.29 -10.96 -3.62
C LEU A 128 43.99 -10.41 -4.21
N ARG A 129 43.88 -9.10 -4.41
CA ARG A 129 42.70 -8.46 -4.99
C ARG A 129 42.43 -8.95 -6.42
N ALA A 130 43.46 -9.25 -7.21
CA ALA A 130 43.31 -9.80 -8.55
C ALA A 130 42.81 -11.26 -8.52
N LEU A 131 43.37 -12.10 -7.65
CA LEU A 131 42.93 -13.48 -7.44
C LEU A 131 41.49 -13.54 -6.93
N ALA A 132 41.16 -12.73 -5.92
CA ALA A 132 39.80 -12.58 -5.40
C ALA A 132 38.82 -12.18 -6.50
N ARG A 133 39.19 -11.20 -7.34
CA ARG A 133 38.35 -10.78 -8.47
C ARG A 133 38.13 -11.91 -9.47
N GLN A 134 39.19 -12.64 -9.85
CA GLN A 134 39.09 -13.75 -10.80
C GLN A 134 38.24 -14.90 -10.26
N LEU A 135 38.34 -15.22 -8.97
CA LEU A 135 37.49 -16.20 -8.30
C LEU A 135 36.02 -15.79 -8.37
N VAL A 136 35.69 -14.60 -7.86
CA VAL A 136 34.31 -14.10 -7.79
C VAL A 136 33.72 -13.99 -9.19
N GLN A 137 34.40 -13.30 -10.11
CA GLN A 137 33.93 -13.13 -11.48
C GLN A 137 33.80 -14.46 -12.22
N GLY A 138 34.76 -15.37 -12.02
CA GLY A 138 34.77 -16.66 -12.72
C GLY A 138 33.61 -17.55 -12.32
N LEU A 139 33.38 -17.72 -11.01
CA LEU A 139 32.28 -18.56 -10.51
C LEU A 139 30.90 -17.91 -10.73
N LEU A 140 30.78 -16.58 -10.66
CA LEU A 140 29.55 -15.89 -11.06
C LEU A 140 29.24 -16.06 -12.55
N THR A 141 30.26 -16.04 -13.42
CA THR A 141 30.09 -16.29 -14.86
C THR A 141 29.58 -17.72 -15.11
N VAL A 142 30.16 -18.72 -14.44
CA VAL A 142 29.71 -20.12 -14.50
C VAL A 142 28.27 -20.26 -14.01
N SER A 143 27.94 -19.64 -12.86
CA SER A 143 26.58 -19.65 -12.30
C SER A 143 25.56 -19.10 -13.30
N ASP A 144 25.83 -17.92 -13.86
CA ASP A 144 24.95 -17.26 -14.82
C ASP A 144 24.70 -18.10 -16.07
N ILE A 145 25.77 -18.69 -16.61
CA ILE A 145 25.72 -19.59 -17.75
C ILE A 145 24.80 -20.79 -17.48
N VAL A 146 25.01 -21.50 -16.36
CA VAL A 146 24.27 -22.73 -16.04
C VAL A 146 22.81 -22.43 -15.77
N LEU A 147 22.51 -21.39 -14.98
CA LEU A 147 21.15 -21.02 -14.62
C LEU A 147 20.33 -20.57 -15.83
N LYS A 148 20.90 -19.73 -16.72
CA LYS A 148 20.22 -19.30 -17.96
C LYS A 148 19.93 -20.48 -18.87
N ARG A 149 20.87 -21.41 -19.05
CA ARG A 149 20.64 -22.62 -19.87
C ARG A 149 19.60 -23.57 -19.29
N ALA A 150 19.48 -23.61 -17.96
CA ALA A 150 18.43 -24.39 -17.30
C ALA A 150 17.02 -23.79 -17.50
N GLY A 151 16.93 -22.56 -18.02
CA GLY A 151 15.70 -21.80 -18.15
C GLY A 151 15.27 -21.14 -16.84
N LEU A 152 16.20 -20.95 -15.90
CA LEU A 152 15.95 -20.22 -14.66
C LEU A 152 16.23 -18.73 -14.87
N ALA A 153 15.39 -17.90 -14.25
CA ALA A 153 15.49 -16.45 -14.31
C ALA A 153 15.61 -15.87 -12.90
N ARG A 154 16.01 -14.60 -12.81
CA ARG A 154 15.94 -13.81 -11.57
C ARG A 154 14.52 -13.87 -11.00
N GLY A 155 14.41 -14.03 -9.69
CA GLY A 155 13.12 -14.17 -9.00
C GLY A 155 12.48 -15.55 -9.15
N ALA A 156 13.18 -16.56 -9.69
CA ALA A 156 12.68 -17.93 -9.68
C ALA A 156 12.37 -18.36 -8.24
N GLU A 157 11.17 -18.93 -8.05
CA GLU A 157 10.69 -19.39 -6.75
C GLU A 157 11.06 -20.86 -6.53
N PRO A 158 11.37 -21.26 -5.29
CA PRO A 158 11.47 -22.67 -4.94
C PRO A 158 10.10 -23.35 -5.08
N ALA A 159 10.10 -24.66 -5.33
CA ALA A 159 8.88 -25.46 -5.37
C ALA A 159 9.06 -26.82 -4.68
N GLY A 160 7.93 -27.48 -4.42
CA GLY A 160 7.90 -28.75 -3.70
C GLY A 160 8.04 -28.58 -2.20
N SER A 161 7.90 -29.70 -1.48
CA SER A 161 7.98 -29.71 -0.02
C SER A 161 9.15 -30.57 0.44
N ALA A 162 9.73 -30.20 1.59
CA ALA A 162 10.72 -31.02 2.27
C ALA A 162 10.20 -32.43 2.53
N ARG A 163 11.11 -33.40 2.67
CA ARG A 163 10.80 -34.77 3.11
C ARG A 163 9.84 -35.55 2.18
N THR A 164 9.69 -35.12 0.93
CA THR A 164 8.93 -35.82 -0.12
C THR A 164 9.87 -36.46 -1.14
N PRO A 165 9.41 -37.37 -2.03
CA PRO A 165 10.28 -37.96 -3.05
C PRO A 165 10.91 -36.90 -3.97
N VAL A 166 12.20 -37.06 -4.30
CA VAL A 166 12.87 -36.27 -5.34
C VAL A 166 12.14 -36.46 -6.67
N ASP A 167 11.82 -35.36 -7.34
CA ASP A 167 11.26 -35.37 -8.67
C ASP A 167 12.36 -35.68 -9.69
N VAL A 168 12.14 -36.72 -10.49
CA VAL A 168 13.09 -37.20 -11.50
C VAL A 168 12.35 -37.22 -12.84
N PRO A 169 12.62 -36.29 -13.77
CA PRO A 169 11.86 -36.17 -14.99
C PRO A 169 12.17 -37.31 -15.97
N GLY A 170 11.49 -37.31 -17.12
CA GLY A 170 11.78 -38.22 -18.22
C GLY A 170 13.21 -38.04 -18.74
N ALA A 171 13.76 -39.07 -19.41
CA ALA A 171 15.17 -39.11 -19.81
C ALA A 171 15.60 -37.91 -20.69
N ALA A 172 14.72 -37.41 -21.56
CA ALA A 172 15.01 -36.25 -22.41
C ALA A 172 15.23 -34.97 -21.60
N ARG A 173 14.29 -34.63 -20.69
CA ARG A 173 14.41 -33.45 -19.83
C ARG A 173 15.55 -33.57 -18.82
N LEU A 174 15.78 -34.77 -18.28
CA LEU A 174 16.93 -35.01 -17.41
C LEU A 174 18.25 -34.77 -18.15
N LYS A 175 18.35 -35.23 -19.40
CA LYS A 175 19.53 -34.99 -20.24
C LYS A 175 19.72 -33.50 -20.51
N GLU A 176 18.66 -32.77 -20.86
CA GLU A 176 18.70 -31.32 -21.08
C GLU A 176 19.22 -30.57 -19.85
N LEU A 177 18.70 -30.88 -18.66
CA LEU A 177 19.14 -30.28 -17.40
C LEU A 177 20.57 -30.66 -17.04
N ALA A 178 20.95 -31.91 -17.29
CA ALA A 178 22.33 -32.34 -17.12
C ALA A 178 23.23 -31.49 -18.03
N ASP A 179 22.94 -31.44 -19.33
CA ASP A 179 23.70 -30.69 -20.34
C ASP A 179 23.79 -29.19 -19.99
N ALA A 180 22.79 -28.60 -19.34
CA ALA A 180 22.85 -27.23 -18.82
C ALA A 180 23.97 -27.00 -17.80
N ALA A 181 24.28 -28.01 -16.96
CA ALA A 181 25.36 -27.96 -15.97
C ALA A 181 26.74 -28.33 -16.55
N PHE A 182 26.87 -28.58 -17.85
CA PHE A 182 28.15 -28.84 -18.52
C PHE A 182 28.71 -27.58 -19.17
N ILE A 183 30.01 -27.33 -19.07
CA ILE A 183 30.67 -26.24 -19.79
C ILE A 183 31.88 -26.79 -20.56
N SER A 184 31.93 -26.54 -21.87
CA SER A 184 33.01 -27.02 -22.72
C SER A 184 34.28 -26.18 -22.56
N ASN A 185 35.42 -26.76 -22.93
CA ASN A 185 36.68 -25.99 -22.97
C ASN A 185 36.61 -24.78 -23.91
N GLU A 186 35.97 -24.94 -25.08
CA GLU A 186 35.81 -23.87 -26.07
C GLU A 186 35.01 -22.69 -25.50
N GLU A 187 33.98 -22.99 -24.73
CA GLU A 187 33.13 -21.98 -24.13
C GLU A 187 33.83 -21.22 -23.00
N LEU A 188 34.57 -21.92 -22.13
CA LEU A 188 35.39 -21.24 -21.12
C LEU A 188 36.45 -20.34 -21.78
N ASP A 189 37.06 -20.81 -22.87
CA ASP A 189 38.07 -20.05 -23.60
C ASP A 189 37.46 -18.84 -24.34
N ALA A 190 36.16 -18.86 -24.69
CA ALA A 190 35.44 -17.73 -25.29
C ALA A 190 35.27 -16.54 -24.33
N HIS A 191 35.20 -16.79 -23.03
CA HIS A 191 35.24 -15.76 -21.97
C HIS A 191 36.69 -15.36 -21.59
N GLY A 192 37.67 -15.99 -22.22
CA GLY A 192 39.09 -15.81 -22.01
C GLY A 192 39.71 -16.97 -21.23
N ARG A 193 40.94 -17.35 -21.62
CA ARG A 193 41.68 -18.49 -21.02
C ARG A 193 41.81 -18.45 -19.50
N TRP A 194 41.73 -17.26 -18.89
CA TRP A 194 41.77 -17.09 -17.45
C TRP A 194 40.60 -17.80 -16.76
N LEU A 195 39.41 -17.82 -17.36
CA LEU A 195 38.22 -18.46 -16.77
C LEU A 195 38.42 -19.97 -16.69
N ARG A 196 38.96 -20.56 -17.76
CA ARG A 196 39.30 -21.99 -17.78
C ARG A 196 40.30 -22.36 -16.69
N VAL A 197 41.32 -21.51 -16.45
CA VAL A 197 42.30 -21.74 -15.38
C VAL A 197 41.62 -21.69 -14.00
N VAL A 198 40.70 -20.75 -13.78
CA VAL A 198 39.92 -20.68 -12.52
C VAL A 198 39.09 -21.95 -12.32
N VAL A 199 38.35 -22.38 -13.33
CA VAL A 199 37.52 -23.61 -13.25
C VAL A 199 38.38 -24.86 -13.02
N ASP A 200 39.48 -25.00 -13.76
CA ASP A 200 40.39 -26.15 -13.64
C ASP A 200 41.06 -26.22 -12.26
N THR A 201 41.35 -25.07 -11.64
CA THR A 201 41.94 -24.97 -10.29
C THR A 201 41.05 -25.62 -9.22
N PHE A 202 39.73 -25.56 -9.40
CA PHE A 202 38.75 -26.11 -8.46
C PHE A 202 38.04 -27.35 -9.01
N ALA A 203 38.70 -28.12 -9.90
CA ALA A 203 38.14 -29.32 -10.51
C ALA A 203 38.84 -30.62 -10.06
N LEU A 204 38.05 -31.64 -9.74
CA LEU A 204 38.51 -33.00 -9.44
C LEU A 204 38.35 -33.92 -10.66
N ASP A 205 39.14 -34.99 -10.72
CA ASP A 205 38.95 -36.06 -11.70
C ASP A 205 37.99 -37.14 -11.16
N PRO A 206 37.28 -37.87 -12.04
CA PRO A 206 36.38 -38.96 -11.65
C PRO A 206 37.07 -40.00 -10.74
N GLY A 207 36.45 -40.33 -9.61
CA GLY A 207 36.95 -41.32 -8.66
C GLY A 207 37.97 -40.79 -7.65
N HIS A 208 38.32 -39.49 -7.69
CA HIS A 208 39.26 -38.90 -6.72
C HIS A 208 38.59 -38.54 -5.37
N LEU A 209 37.26 -38.50 -5.30
CA LEU A 209 36.54 -38.29 -4.03
C LEU A 209 36.47 -39.61 -3.23
N ASN A 210 37.48 -39.86 -2.42
CA ASN A 210 37.52 -41.06 -1.58
C ASN A 210 36.63 -40.92 -0.34
N HIS A 211 35.93 -42.01 0.02
CA HIS A 211 35.05 -42.11 1.20
C HIS A 211 34.04 -40.95 1.31
N PRO A 212 33.11 -40.80 0.35
CA PRO A 212 32.15 -39.70 0.32
C PRO A 212 31.26 -39.65 1.58
N CYS A 213 31.12 -38.44 2.15
CA CYS A 213 30.33 -38.15 3.35
C CYS A 213 30.68 -39.03 4.56
N GLN A 214 31.98 -39.34 4.77
CA GLN A 214 32.41 -40.21 5.86
C GLN A 214 32.14 -39.60 7.24
N ASP A 215 32.45 -38.31 7.38
CA ASP A 215 32.43 -37.61 8.66
C ASP A 215 31.16 -36.76 8.88
N ASP A 216 30.40 -36.48 7.80
CA ASP A 216 29.19 -35.67 7.86
C ASP A 216 28.06 -36.11 6.88
N TYR A 217 26.91 -35.42 6.88
CA TYR A 217 25.76 -35.72 6.03
C TYR A 217 25.88 -35.18 4.59
N THR A 218 26.69 -34.17 4.35
CA THR A 218 27.18 -33.74 3.03
C THR A 218 28.70 -33.93 2.95
N ASP A 219 29.32 -33.62 1.81
CA ASP A 219 30.76 -33.71 1.64
C ASP A 219 31.32 -32.35 1.27
N ASP A 220 32.05 -31.74 2.21
CA ASP A 220 32.61 -30.39 2.09
C ASP A 220 33.48 -30.21 0.85
N ARG A 221 34.17 -31.27 0.42
CA ARG A 221 35.02 -31.25 -0.78
C ARG A 221 34.25 -30.95 -2.07
N LEU A 222 32.92 -31.11 -2.07
CA LEU A 222 32.07 -30.69 -3.19
C LEU A 222 31.98 -29.16 -3.34
N TYR A 223 32.11 -28.41 -2.25
CA TYR A 223 32.16 -26.94 -2.29
C TYR A 223 33.60 -26.44 -2.49
N GLU A 224 34.60 -27.17 -2.00
CA GLU A 224 36.01 -26.86 -2.28
C GLU A 224 36.35 -27.04 -3.75
N ALA A 225 35.81 -28.08 -4.39
CA ALA A 225 36.04 -28.38 -5.79
C ALA A 225 34.70 -28.65 -6.50
N PRO A 226 33.94 -27.58 -6.85
CA PRO A 226 32.59 -27.70 -7.38
C PRO A 226 32.55 -28.14 -8.86
N PHE A 227 33.67 -28.60 -9.41
CA PHE A 227 33.78 -29.05 -10.79
C PHE A 227 34.31 -30.48 -10.91
N LEU A 228 33.75 -31.23 -11.84
CA LEU A 228 34.27 -32.52 -12.29
C LEU A 228 34.89 -32.36 -13.67
N ARG A 229 36.16 -32.73 -13.82
CA ARG A 229 36.89 -32.72 -15.09
C ARG A 229 36.40 -33.85 -16.00
N THR A 230 36.14 -33.53 -17.27
CA THR A 230 35.82 -34.51 -18.31
C THR A 230 36.74 -34.31 -19.52
N ALA A 231 36.69 -35.22 -20.50
CA ALA A 231 37.53 -35.12 -21.70
C ALA A 231 37.30 -33.81 -22.48
N ASP A 232 36.05 -33.35 -22.54
CA ASP A 232 35.63 -32.23 -23.41
C ASP A 232 35.35 -30.92 -22.64
N GLY A 233 35.45 -30.92 -21.31
CA GLY A 233 35.16 -29.75 -20.47
C GLY A 233 34.99 -30.09 -18.99
N TYR A 234 34.04 -29.42 -18.34
CA TYR A 234 33.78 -29.54 -16.91
C TYR A 234 32.29 -29.67 -16.62
N ARG A 235 31.94 -30.49 -15.64
CA ARG A 235 30.59 -30.53 -15.05
C ARG A 235 30.57 -29.69 -13.79
N VAL A 236 29.62 -28.78 -13.66
CA VAL A 236 29.35 -28.08 -12.40
C VAL A 236 28.61 -29.03 -11.48
N VAL A 237 29.27 -29.49 -10.43
CA VAL A 237 28.78 -30.55 -9.53
C VAL A 237 27.61 -30.04 -8.71
N LEU A 238 27.79 -28.86 -8.09
CA LEU A 238 26.80 -28.17 -7.27
C LEU A 238 26.42 -26.83 -7.93
N PRO A 239 25.58 -26.85 -8.99
CA PRO A 239 25.31 -25.65 -9.79
C PRO A 239 24.62 -24.51 -9.04
N LEU A 240 23.98 -24.80 -7.89
CA LEU A 240 23.29 -23.81 -7.07
C LEU A 240 24.11 -23.32 -5.87
N ASP A 241 25.25 -23.96 -5.55
CA ASP A 241 26.03 -23.70 -4.34
C ASP A 241 27.35 -22.95 -4.60
N LEU A 242 27.52 -22.38 -5.79
CA LEU A 242 28.76 -21.69 -6.17
C LEU A 242 29.05 -20.45 -5.30
N ALA A 243 28.03 -19.81 -4.72
CA ALA A 243 28.21 -18.73 -3.76
C ALA A 243 28.99 -19.17 -2.51
N ILE A 244 28.70 -20.38 -2.00
CA ILE A 244 29.42 -20.98 -0.86
C ILE A 244 30.89 -21.23 -1.23
N SER A 245 31.13 -21.68 -2.47
CA SER A 245 32.49 -21.93 -2.99
C SER A 245 33.30 -20.63 -3.11
N ILE A 246 32.68 -19.55 -3.61
CA ILE A 246 33.31 -18.21 -3.68
C ILE A 246 33.70 -17.75 -2.28
N ARG A 247 32.75 -17.82 -1.34
CA ARG A 247 32.94 -17.40 0.05
C ARG A 247 34.12 -18.13 0.70
N PHE A 248 34.12 -19.46 0.63
CA PHE A 248 35.17 -20.30 1.22
C PHE A 248 36.56 -19.98 0.67
N HIS A 249 36.73 -19.99 -0.66
CA HIS A 249 38.05 -19.74 -1.26
C HIS A 249 38.52 -18.31 -1.09
N LEU A 250 37.61 -17.33 -1.03
CA LEU A 250 38.02 -15.97 -0.71
C LEU A 250 38.58 -15.87 0.71
N LEU A 251 37.87 -16.43 1.71
CA LEU A 251 38.37 -16.46 3.09
C LEU A 251 39.73 -17.16 3.18
N ARG A 252 39.89 -18.29 2.47
CA ARG A 252 41.17 -19.00 2.37
C ARG A 252 42.28 -18.14 1.75
N PHE A 253 42.01 -17.38 0.69
CA PHE A 253 43.00 -16.47 0.10
C PHE A 253 43.37 -15.33 1.06
N VAL A 254 42.39 -14.80 1.78
CA VAL A 254 42.59 -13.76 2.80
C VAL A 254 43.41 -14.30 3.99
N GLU A 255 43.17 -15.53 4.42
CA GLU A 255 43.94 -16.24 5.45
C GLU A 255 45.41 -16.41 5.06
N GLN A 256 45.67 -16.87 3.83
CA GLN A 256 47.03 -17.10 3.32
C GLN A 256 47.89 -15.83 3.30
N GLU A 257 47.26 -14.66 3.17
CA GLU A 257 47.90 -13.34 3.20
C GLU A 257 47.82 -12.66 4.59
N ALA A 258 47.37 -13.39 5.62
CA ALA A 258 47.20 -12.91 7.00
C ALA A 258 46.32 -11.65 7.12
N GLN A 259 45.24 -11.59 6.34
CA GLN A 259 44.34 -10.42 6.25
C GLN A 259 42.95 -10.64 6.89
N LEU A 260 42.70 -11.76 7.58
CA LEU A 260 41.38 -12.10 8.11
C LEU A 260 40.81 -11.05 9.08
N ALA A 261 41.61 -10.52 9.99
CA ALA A 261 41.17 -9.50 10.95
C ALA A 261 40.72 -8.20 10.26
N GLU A 262 41.45 -7.74 9.25
CA GLU A 262 41.04 -6.57 8.45
C GLU A 262 39.80 -6.89 7.62
N PHE A 263 39.69 -8.09 7.05
CA PHE A 263 38.49 -8.53 6.33
C PHE A 263 37.25 -8.55 7.24
N GLY A 264 37.36 -9.09 8.45
CA GLY A 264 36.27 -9.09 9.45
C GLY A 264 35.82 -7.68 9.82
N LYS A 265 36.76 -6.72 9.94
CA LYS A 265 36.43 -5.30 10.12
C LYS A 265 35.69 -4.71 8.92
N ARG A 266 36.14 -5.00 7.69
CA ARG A 266 35.50 -4.51 6.44
C ARG A 266 34.12 -5.12 6.24
N TRP A 267 33.93 -6.38 6.62
CA TRP A 267 32.64 -7.07 6.66
C TRP A 267 31.66 -6.35 7.58
N ARG A 268 32.06 -6.05 8.82
CA ARG A 268 31.22 -5.28 9.76
C ARG A 268 30.81 -3.92 9.19
N GLN A 269 31.73 -3.25 8.51
CA GLN A 269 31.43 -1.99 7.83
C GLN A 269 30.48 -2.16 6.64
N ALA A 270 30.54 -3.28 5.92
CA ALA A 270 29.59 -3.61 4.86
C ALA A 270 28.18 -3.80 5.43
N ALA A 271 28.04 -4.55 6.52
CA ALA A 271 26.77 -4.70 7.25
C ALA A 271 26.22 -3.35 7.74
N LEU A 272 27.07 -2.48 8.31
CA LEU A 272 26.68 -1.11 8.68
C LEU A 272 26.13 -0.34 7.49
N ARG A 273 26.86 -0.35 6.36
CA ARG A 273 26.43 0.37 5.15
C ARG A 273 25.13 -0.18 4.59
N ARG A 274 24.92 -1.50 4.67
CA ARG A 274 23.67 -2.14 4.24
C ARG A 274 22.51 -1.64 5.07
N PHE A 275 22.62 -1.66 6.40
CA PHE A 275 21.59 -1.12 7.30
C PHE A 275 21.35 0.38 7.08
N MET A 276 22.40 1.20 7.00
CA MET A 276 22.26 2.65 6.81
C MET A 276 21.58 3.04 5.49
N ARG A 277 21.61 2.19 4.45
CA ARG A 277 20.87 2.43 3.20
C ARG A 277 19.35 2.32 3.36
N LEU A 278 18.89 1.70 4.45
CA LEU A 278 17.47 1.54 4.78
C LEU A 278 16.91 2.75 5.53
N LEU A 279 17.76 3.67 5.96
CA LEU A 279 17.41 4.85 6.74
C LEU A 279 17.40 6.11 5.87
N PRO A 280 16.68 7.17 6.28
CA PRO A 280 16.79 8.49 5.67
C PRO A 280 18.25 8.95 5.58
N SER A 281 18.62 9.63 4.48
CA SER A 281 19.99 10.03 4.20
C SER A 281 20.57 11.05 5.19
N ASP A 282 19.71 11.73 5.93
CA ASP A 282 20.03 12.70 6.99
C ASP A 282 20.12 12.08 8.40
N THR A 283 19.94 10.76 8.52
CA THR A 283 20.05 10.06 9.82
C THR A 283 21.44 10.23 10.43
N SER A 284 21.48 10.80 11.64
CA SER A 284 22.70 10.92 12.43
C SER A 284 23.05 9.61 13.14
N LEU A 285 24.32 9.21 13.02
CA LEU A 285 24.87 8.02 13.69
C LEU A 285 25.93 8.46 14.69
N GLU A 286 25.68 8.26 15.98
CA GLU A 286 26.66 8.50 17.05
C GLU A 286 27.42 7.22 17.37
N GLU A 287 28.74 7.20 17.19
CA GLU A 287 29.56 6.04 17.57
C GLU A 287 29.82 6.04 19.08
N LEU A 288 29.32 5.01 19.76
CA LEU A 288 29.51 4.84 21.20
C LEU A 288 30.81 4.09 21.48
N GLU A 289 31.08 3.03 20.73
CA GLU A 289 32.23 2.16 20.98
C GLU A 289 32.58 1.28 19.77
N HIS A 290 33.88 1.01 19.63
CA HIS A 290 34.43 0.07 18.65
C HIS A 290 35.31 -0.97 19.34
N ARG A 291 34.93 -2.25 19.26
CA ARG A 291 35.71 -3.41 19.72
C ARG A 291 36.00 -4.35 18.55
N GLU A 292 36.86 -5.33 18.82
CA GLU A 292 37.18 -6.38 17.87
C GLU A 292 35.94 -7.22 17.51
N SER A 293 35.13 -7.62 18.49
CA SER A 293 33.94 -8.48 18.30
C SER A 293 32.66 -7.76 17.93
N PHE A 294 32.55 -6.45 18.20
CA PHE A 294 31.39 -5.64 17.81
C PHE A 294 31.71 -4.15 17.72
N SER A 295 30.88 -3.39 17.02
CA SER A 295 30.79 -1.93 17.17
C SER A 295 29.37 -1.53 17.51
N ARG A 296 29.19 -0.42 18.23
CA ARG A 296 27.87 0.04 18.66
C ARG A 296 27.67 1.54 18.50
N TYR A 297 26.44 1.90 18.20
CA TYR A 297 26.04 3.24 17.82
C TYR A 297 24.69 3.60 18.45
N LEU A 298 24.45 4.89 18.59
CA LEU A 298 23.15 5.45 18.96
C LEU A 298 22.55 6.19 17.77
N ILE A 299 21.27 5.95 17.52
CA ILE A 299 20.47 6.63 16.50
C ILE A 299 19.21 7.16 17.18
N SER A 300 18.94 8.47 17.07
CA SER A 300 17.66 9.03 17.55
C SER A 300 16.54 8.66 16.58
N ILE A 301 15.48 8.05 17.09
CA ILE A 301 14.25 7.76 16.33
C ILE A 301 13.35 9.00 16.34
N ASP A 302 13.15 9.58 17.52
CA ASP A 302 12.44 10.85 17.74
C ASP A 302 12.93 11.51 19.04
N GLY A 303 12.29 12.61 19.47
CA GLY A 303 12.68 13.33 20.69
C GLY A 303 12.51 12.57 22.00
N LYS A 304 11.98 11.34 21.99
CA LYS A 304 11.76 10.49 23.17
C LYS A 304 12.38 9.10 23.06
N ARG A 305 12.83 8.70 21.87
CA ARG A 305 13.17 7.30 21.56
C ARG A 305 14.47 7.20 20.82
N ASP A 306 15.30 6.27 21.28
CA ASP A 306 16.56 5.95 20.62
C ASP A 306 16.59 4.50 20.15
N LEU A 307 17.46 4.23 19.18
CA LEU A 307 17.88 2.90 18.77
C LEU A 307 19.36 2.74 19.13
N HIS A 308 19.64 1.74 19.97
CA HIS A 308 20.99 1.26 20.22
C HIS A 308 21.32 0.18 19.21
N LEU A 309 22.09 0.54 18.19
CA LEU A 309 22.54 -0.36 17.13
C LEU A 309 23.84 -1.05 17.57
N VAL A 310 23.88 -2.37 17.48
CA VAL A 310 25.08 -3.18 17.73
C VAL A 310 25.36 -4.05 16.52
N LEU A 311 26.56 -3.94 15.95
CA LEU A 311 27.02 -4.83 14.88
C LEU A 311 27.92 -5.91 15.47
N ALA A 312 27.33 -7.04 15.84
CA ALA A 312 28.01 -8.18 16.43
C ALA A 312 28.31 -9.23 15.34
N THR A 313 29.37 -8.98 14.56
CA THR A 313 29.78 -9.85 13.46
C THR A 313 31.03 -10.64 13.81
N ASP A 314 31.20 -11.80 13.18
CA ASP A 314 32.42 -12.61 13.29
C ASP A 314 33.69 -11.81 12.90
N PRO A 315 34.68 -11.66 13.80
CA PRO A 315 35.93 -10.95 13.51
C PRO A 315 36.93 -11.77 12.68
N LEU A 316 36.67 -13.05 12.43
CA LEU A 316 37.47 -14.02 11.66
C LEU A 316 38.85 -14.35 12.21
N VAL A 317 39.19 -13.92 13.43
CA VAL A 317 40.56 -14.06 13.97
C VAL A 317 40.97 -15.48 14.32
N ASP A 318 40.00 -16.36 14.55
CA ASP A 318 40.17 -17.79 14.83
C ASP A 318 39.52 -18.66 13.76
N TRP A 319 39.32 -18.13 12.55
CA TRP A 319 38.78 -18.91 11.45
C TRP A 319 39.77 -20.00 11.05
N GLU A 320 39.29 -21.24 10.99
CA GLU A 320 39.99 -22.37 10.41
C GLU A 320 39.37 -22.65 9.03
N ALA A 321 40.13 -23.24 8.11
CA ALA A 321 39.72 -23.52 6.73
C ALA A 321 38.64 -24.61 6.59
N GLU A 322 37.53 -24.44 7.30
CA GLU A 322 36.32 -25.27 7.31
C GLU A 322 35.18 -24.55 6.58
N ILE A 323 34.35 -25.32 5.87
CA ILE A 323 33.23 -24.75 5.10
C ILE A 323 32.07 -24.35 6.01
N TRP A 324 31.77 -25.17 7.01
CA TRP A 324 30.67 -24.98 7.97
C TRP A 324 31.16 -24.76 9.42
N GLY A 325 32.36 -24.18 9.57
CA GLY A 325 32.96 -23.93 10.88
C GLY A 325 32.08 -23.06 11.79
N GLN A 326 32.34 -23.07 13.10
CA GLN A 326 31.53 -22.35 14.09
C GLN A 326 32.28 -21.17 14.72
N TYR A 327 31.57 -20.06 14.94
CA TYR A 327 32.05 -18.92 15.73
C TYR A 327 31.45 -18.96 17.14
N ASN A 328 32.31 -18.88 18.16
CA ASN A 328 31.88 -18.85 19.55
C ASN A 328 31.35 -17.45 19.93
N THR A 329 30.03 -17.29 19.89
CA THR A 329 29.33 -16.04 20.21
C THR A 329 29.26 -15.74 21.71
N ARG A 330 29.44 -16.75 22.58
CA ARG A 330 29.20 -16.64 24.03
C ARG A 330 29.95 -15.47 24.70
N PRO A 331 31.25 -15.24 24.45
CA PRO A 331 31.95 -14.11 25.06
C PRO A 331 31.42 -12.75 24.62
N THR A 332 30.85 -12.66 23.42
CA THR A 332 30.22 -11.45 22.90
C THR A 332 28.85 -11.26 23.54
N LEU A 333 28.03 -12.31 23.60
CA LEU A 333 26.71 -12.27 24.25
C LEU A 333 26.77 -11.88 25.73
N GLU A 334 27.76 -12.39 26.48
CA GLU A 334 27.99 -12.00 27.88
C GLU A 334 28.28 -10.49 28.01
N GLN A 335 29.07 -9.92 27.09
CA GLN A 335 29.35 -8.47 27.07
C GLN A 335 28.12 -7.64 26.64
N LEU A 336 27.31 -8.14 25.71
CA LEU A 336 26.09 -7.45 25.29
C LEU A 336 25.06 -7.40 26.42
N ALA A 337 24.91 -8.50 27.17
CA ALA A 337 24.04 -8.54 28.35
C ALA A 337 24.39 -7.43 29.34
N ASP A 338 25.68 -7.24 29.65
CA ASP A 338 26.14 -6.18 30.55
C ASP A 338 25.82 -4.77 30.01
N LEU A 339 25.97 -4.55 28.71
CA LEU A 339 25.73 -3.25 28.03
C LEU A 339 24.24 -2.88 27.92
N MET A 340 23.36 -3.87 28.02
CA MET A 340 21.90 -3.73 27.89
C MET A 340 21.20 -3.66 29.26
N THR A 341 21.95 -3.78 30.36
CA THR A 341 21.42 -3.53 31.71
C THR A 341 20.89 -2.10 31.82
N PRO A 342 19.81 -1.85 32.60
CA PRO A 342 19.28 -0.50 32.82
C PRO A 342 20.34 0.50 33.29
N GLU A 343 21.30 0.07 34.13
CA GLU A 343 22.39 0.92 34.62
C GLU A 343 23.36 1.31 33.49
N ALA A 344 23.76 0.36 32.64
CA ALA A 344 24.63 0.64 31.51
C ALA A 344 23.90 1.51 30.46
N ARG A 345 22.63 1.20 30.19
CA ARG A 345 21.75 1.95 29.30
C ARG A 345 21.69 3.44 29.66
N ALA A 346 21.50 3.74 30.94
CA ALA A 346 21.44 5.12 31.44
C ALA A 346 22.75 5.93 31.22
N SER A 347 23.87 5.27 30.91
CA SER A 347 25.15 5.95 30.66
C SER A 347 25.29 6.52 29.24
N TYR A 348 24.50 6.02 28.27
CA TYR A 348 24.61 6.42 26.86
C TYR A 348 23.30 6.89 26.24
N SER A 349 22.13 6.65 26.84
CA SER A 349 20.88 7.25 26.39
C SER A 349 20.02 7.73 27.56
N SER A 350 19.43 8.91 27.38
CA SER A 350 18.42 9.48 28.28
C SER A 350 17.00 9.42 27.68
N ALA A 351 16.81 8.72 26.56
CA ALA A 351 15.50 8.55 25.94
C ALA A 351 14.51 7.87 26.89
N GLU A 352 13.21 8.10 26.72
CA GLU A 352 12.15 7.46 27.52
C GLU A 352 12.04 5.98 27.13
N ASP A 353 12.00 5.67 25.84
CA ASP A 353 12.01 4.30 25.31
C ASP A 353 13.27 4.06 24.47
N MET A 354 13.73 2.81 24.40
CA MET A 354 14.80 2.43 23.49
C MET A 354 14.53 1.07 22.84
N ILE A 355 15.17 0.80 21.71
CA ILE A 355 15.32 -0.56 21.16
C ILE A 355 16.80 -0.92 21.05
N HIS A 356 17.13 -2.14 21.47
CA HIS A 356 18.41 -2.77 21.19
C HIS A 356 18.32 -3.58 19.89
N LEU A 357 19.01 -3.13 18.84
CA LEU A 357 19.09 -3.87 17.58
C LEU A 357 20.49 -4.46 17.40
N VAL A 358 20.59 -5.79 17.43
CA VAL A 358 21.84 -6.51 17.19
C VAL A 358 21.84 -7.11 15.80
N ILE A 359 22.75 -6.63 14.93
CA ILE A 359 22.96 -7.17 13.59
C ILE A 359 24.07 -8.21 13.62
N THR A 360 23.75 -9.42 13.14
CA THR A 360 24.60 -10.61 13.31
C THR A 360 25.05 -11.27 12.00
N ASP A 361 25.20 -10.48 10.94
CA ASP A 361 25.72 -10.94 9.65
C ASP A 361 27.01 -11.75 9.80
N SER A 362 27.05 -12.93 9.18
CA SER A 362 28.19 -13.84 9.26
C SER A 362 28.89 -13.97 7.90
N PRO A 363 30.23 -13.85 7.84
CA PRO A 363 31.01 -14.10 6.63
C PRO A 363 31.08 -15.59 6.25
N GLY A 364 30.50 -16.48 7.06
CA GLY A 364 30.22 -17.85 6.64
C GLY A 364 30.30 -18.95 7.69
N ARG A 365 30.77 -18.63 8.90
CA ARG A 365 30.72 -19.57 10.02
C ARG A 365 29.33 -19.59 10.65
N GLY A 366 28.89 -20.77 11.08
CA GLY A 366 27.70 -20.91 11.91
C GLY A 366 27.90 -20.19 13.24
N ALA A 367 26.91 -19.39 13.64
CA ALA A 367 26.96 -18.63 14.88
C ALA A 367 25.59 -18.70 15.56
N PHE A 368 25.57 -19.08 16.84
CA PHE A 368 24.33 -19.14 17.61
C PHE A 368 24.17 -17.85 18.41
N TRP A 369 23.30 -16.96 17.95
CA TRP A 369 22.99 -15.71 18.63
C TRP A 369 21.70 -15.89 19.44
N GLY A 370 21.84 -16.15 20.74
CA GLY A 370 20.71 -16.12 21.66
C GLY A 370 20.41 -14.68 22.08
N VAL A 371 19.15 -14.37 22.37
CA VAL A 371 18.73 -13.12 23.01
C VAL A 371 19.21 -13.15 24.47
N PRO A 372 20.13 -12.25 24.92
CA PRO A 372 20.44 -12.14 26.34
C PRO A 372 19.17 -11.89 27.17
N ASN A 373 18.95 -12.71 28.19
CA ASN A 373 17.86 -12.48 29.13
C ASN A 373 18.35 -11.49 30.20
N VAL A 374 18.01 -10.22 30.02
CA VAL A 374 18.34 -9.14 30.95
C VAL A 374 17.03 -8.67 31.58
N GLU A 375 16.95 -8.75 32.91
CA GLU A 375 15.77 -8.30 33.64
C GLU A 375 15.59 -6.79 33.47
N ASP A 376 14.35 -6.35 33.22
CA ASP A 376 13.95 -4.95 33.02
C ASP A 376 14.69 -4.21 31.87
N SER A 377 15.27 -4.92 30.89
CA SER A 377 15.88 -4.29 29.73
C SER A 377 14.85 -3.77 28.73
N ASP A 378 15.20 -2.72 27.99
CA ASP A 378 14.46 -2.26 26.81
C ASP A 378 14.31 -3.39 25.75
N PRO A 379 13.27 -3.36 24.89
CA PRO A 379 13.04 -4.37 23.86
C PRO A 379 14.27 -4.62 22.99
N MET A 380 14.52 -5.88 22.64
CA MET A 380 15.68 -6.28 21.86
C MET A 380 15.33 -7.15 20.66
N LEU A 381 15.95 -6.86 19.52
CA LEU A 381 15.90 -7.66 18.32
C LEU A 381 17.30 -8.10 17.90
N ILE A 382 17.41 -9.37 17.51
CA ILE A 382 18.58 -9.92 16.82
C ILE A 382 18.13 -10.26 15.41
N ALA A 383 18.79 -9.70 14.40
CA ALA A 383 18.42 -9.88 13.01
C ALA A 383 19.65 -9.83 12.10
N ARG A 384 19.55 -10.37 10.90
CA ARG A 384 20.53 -10.09 9.85
C ARG A 384 20.14 -8.84 9.08
N SER A 385 21.12 -8.20 8.45
CA SER A 385 20.90 -6.94 7.74
C SER A 385 19.97 -7.08 6.53
N ASP A 386 19.92 -8.25 5.88
CA ASP A 386 19.00 -8.56 4.80
C ASP A 386 17.57 -8.87 5.28
N ASP A 387 17.41 -9.53 6.44
CA ASP A 387 16.11 -9.63 7.11
C ASP A 387 15.50 -8.25 7.38
N LEU A 388 16.35 -7.30 7.82
CA LEU A 388 15.93 -5.92 8.06
C LEU A 388 15.50 -5.20 6.79
N GLU A 389 16.04 -5.55 5.61
CA GLU A 389 15.53 -5.00 4.34
C GLU A 389 14.09 -5.43 4.08
N VAL A 390 13.78 -6.70 4.36
CA VAL A 390 12.43 -7.27 4.20
C VAL A 390 11.46 -6.65 5.23
N ILE A 391 11.88 -6.52 6.49
CA ILE A 391 11.08 -5.94 7.57
C ILE A 391 10.80 -4.46 7.28
N LEU A 392 11.84 -3.65 7.04
CA LEU A 392 11.69 -2.21 6.84
C LEU A 392 10.98 -1.84 5.53
N HIS A 393 11.02 -2.71 4.50
CA HIS A 393 10.19 -2.55 3.31
C HIS A 393 8.68 -2.67 3.61
N GLN A 394 8.31 -3.45 4.62
CA GLN A 394 6.90 -3.62 5.04
C GLN A 394 6.49 -2.76 6.25
N GLU A 395 7.45 -2.02 6.83
CA GLU A 395 7.23 -1.10 7.95
C GLU A 395 7.25 0.38 7.49
N PRO A 396 6.09 0.98 7.14
CA PRO A 396 6.03 2.33 6.58
C PRO A 396 6.44 3.45 7.56
N ASP A 397 6.62 3.10 8.83
CA ASP A 397 7.11 4.00 9.89
C ASP A 397 8.60 3.80 10.21
N GLY A 398 9.32 2.99 9.42
CA GLY A 398 10.76 2.80 9.51
C GLY A 398 11.19 2.29 10.89
N LEU A 399 12.16 2.98 11.51
CA LEU A 399 12.68 2.61 12.85
C LEU A 399 11.60 2.60 13.94
N LEU A 400 10.58 3.45 13.83
CA LEU A 400 9.46 3.42 14.77
C LEU A 400 8.63 2.13 14.60
N GLY A 401 8.42 1.67 13.36
CA GLY A 401 7.77 0.38 13.08
C GLY A 401 8.57 -0.80 13.64
N LEU A 402 9.91 -0.74 13.53
CA LEU A 402 10.81 -1.75 14.10
C LEU A 402 10.71 -1.82 15.64
N LEU A 403 10.64 -0.67 16.32
CA LEU A 403 10.38 -0.62 17.77
C LEU A 403 9.03 -1.27 18.12
N LEU A 404 7.97 -0.96 17.37
CA LEU A 404 6.64 -1.53 17.61
C LEU A 404 6.61 -3.05 17.40
N PHE A 405 7.35 -3.55 16.41
CA PHE A 405 7.54 -4.98 16.22
C PHE A 405 8.29 -5.61 17.41
N ALA A 406 9.39 -5.00 17.87
CA ALA A 406 10.13 -5.48 19.05
C ALA A 406 9.25 -5.55 20.31
N GLN A 407 8.48 -4.49 20.56
CA GLN A 407 7.51 -4.45 21.66
C GLN A 407 6.43 -5.52 21.50
N ALA A 408 5.97 -5.81 20.28
CA ALA A 408 5.00 -6.88 20.06
C ALA A 408 5.61 -8.26 20.34
N VAL A 409 6.87 -8.50 19.97
CA VAL A 409 7.60 -9.76 20.25
C VAL A 409 7.74 -9.96 21.76
N GLU A 410 8.13 -8.92 22.49
CA GLU A 410 8.27 -8.96 23.95
C GLU A 410 6.93 -9.18 24.67
N ASN A 411 5.87 -8.51 24.23
CA ASN A 411 4.53 -8.62 24.83
C ASN A 411 3.73 -9.83 24.31
N ARG A 412 4.34 -10.70 23.51
CA ARG A 412 3.64 -11.88 22.96
C ARG A 412 3.17 -12.79 24.10
N PRO A 413 1.94 -13.35 24.03
CA PRO A 413 1.48 -14.32 24.99
C PRO A 413 2.30 -15.62 24.97
N GLY A 414 2.77 -16.04 26.15
CA GLY A 414 3.43 -17.34 26.34
C GLY A 414 4.88 -17.38 25.82
N GLU A 415 5.51 -18.54 25.97
CA GLU A 415 6.85 -18.78 25.45
C GLU A 415 6.83 -18.96 23.92
N SER A 416 7.98 -18.84 23.27
CA SER A 416 8.09 -19.12 21.85
C SER A 416 9.36 -19.86 21.48
N MET A 417 9.34 -20.43 20.27
CA MET A 417 10.51 -20.94 19.60
C MET A 417 10.49 -20.45 18.16
N SER A 418 11.56 -19.78 17.76
CA SER A 418 11.83 -19.41 16.38
C SER A 418 13.31 -19.61 16.08
N PHE A 419 13.62 -19.86 14.80
CA PHE A 419 14.97 -19.95 14.28
C PHE A 419 15.29 -18.83 13.28
N SER A 420 14.29 -18.03 12.89
CA SER A 420 14.44 -16.85 12.04
C SER A 420 13.52 -15.72 12.52
N ILE A 421 14.04 -14.50 12.55
CA ILE A 421 13.22 -13.32 12.87
C ILE A 421 12.14 -13.08 11.82
N LEU A 422 12.37 -13.50 10.57
CA LEU A 422 11.38 -13.38 9.51
C LEU A 422 10.21 -14.34 9.65
N ASP A 423 10.40 -15.51 10.27
CA ASP A 423 9.28 -16.41 10.57
C ASP A 423 8.32 -15.73 11.58
N GLU A 424 8.88 -15.09 12.62
CA GLU A 424 8.08 -14.30 13.59
C GLU A 424 7.45 -13.07 12.94
N PHE A 425 8.22 -12.32 12.15
CA PHE A 425 7.75 -11.11 11.48
C PHE A 425 6.65 -11.43 10.46
N SER A 426 6.77 -12.54 9.72
CA SER A 426 5.75 -13.01 8.78
C SER A 426 4.42 -13.25 9.49
N SER A 427 4.45 -13.91 10.67
CA SER A 427 3.26 -14.07 11.50
C SER A 427 2.72 -12.73 11.99
N TYR A 428 3.57 -11.81 12.44
CA TYR A 428 3.17 -10.49 12.90
C TYR A 428 2.48 -9.68 11.78
N ALA A 429 3.10 -9.60 10.60
CA ALA A 429 2.60 -8.84 9.46
C ALA A 429 1.27 -9.41 8.90
N GLN A 430 1.07 -10.73 8.99
CA GLN A 430 -0.17 -11.37 8.54
C GLN A 430 -1.35 -11.22 9.52
N ASN A 431 -1.10 -10.85 10.77
CA ASN A 431 -2.11 -10.76 11.83
C ASN A 431 -2.25 -9.31 12.35
N ASP A 432 -2.44 -8.36 11.42
CA ASP A 432 -2.63 -6.92 11.68
C ASP A 432 -1.55 -6.37 12.63
N LYS A 433 -0.28 -6.74 12.37
CA LYS A 433 0.88 -6.31 13.16
C LYS A 433 0.73 -6.63 14.65
N SER A 434 0.32 -7.86 14.95
CA SER A 434 0.17 -8.34 16.33
C SER A 434 0.36 -9.85 16.40
N PHE A 435 0.51 -10.39 17.62
CA PHE A 435 0.45 -11.83 17.89
C PHE A 435 -0.95 -12.26 18.36
N TYR A 436 -1.98 -11.52 17.96
CA TYR A 436 -3.38 -11.93 18.10
C TYR A 436 -3.74 -12.94 17.00
N LEU A 437 -3.49 -14.22 17.26
CA LEU A 437 -3.65 -15.27 16.25
C LEU A 437 -5.11 -15.75 16.07
N SER A 438 -5.95 -15.61 17.10
CA SER A 438 -7.36 -16.02 17.07
C SER A 438 -8.18 -15.42 18.20
N ASP A 439 -9.50 -15.56 18.13
CA ASP A 439 -10.45 -15.21 19.20
C ASP A 439 -10.43 -16.20 20.39
N ASP A 440 -9.70 -17.31 20.27
CA ASP A 440 -9.55 -18.33 21.30
C ASP A 440 -8.56 -17.89 22.39
N ARG A 441 -8.44 -18.71 23.44
CA ARG A 441 -7.50 -18.45 24.54
C ARG A 441 -6.07 -18.27 24.00
N PRO A 442 -5.32 -17.25 24.47
CA PRO A 442 -3.94 -17.05 24.02
C PRO A 442 -3.09 -18.30 24.27
N ALA A 443 -2.23 -18.63 23.31
CA ALA A 443 -1.34 -19.77 23.41
C ALA A 443 -0.35 -19.59 24.57
N THR A 444 -0.03 -20.68 25.27
CA THR A 444 1.04 -20.68 26.29
C THR A 444 2.42 -20.89 25.68
N PHE A 445 2.46 -21.41 24.44
CA PHE A 445 3.67 -21.65 23.67
C PHE A 445 3.38 -21.50 22.17
N THR A 446 4.22 -20.76 21.45
CA THR A 446 4.11 -20.54 19.99
C THR A 446 5.38 -21.03 19.30
N ALA A 447 5.25 -22.01 18.39
CA ALA A 447 6.36 -22.48 17.56
C ALA A 447 6.22 -21.95 16.13
N PHE A 448 7.12 -21.05 15.74
CA PHE A 448 7.26 -20.58 14.37
C PHE A 448 8.03 -21.63 13.57
N GLN A 449 7.50 -22.05 12.43
CA GLN A 449 8.12 -23.11 11.62
C GLN A 449 9.14 -22.50 10.65
N THR A 450 10.27 -23.20 10.47
CA THR A 450 11.27 -22.83 9.47
C THR A 450 10.63 -22.72 8.08
N GLY A 451 10.76 -21.54 7.47
CA GLY A 451 10.21 -21.25 6.14
C GLY A 451 8.87 -20.52 6.17
N ASP A 452 8.28 -20.24 7.34
CA ASP A 452 7.11 -19.36 7.47
C ASP A 452 7.40 -17.93 6.96
N GLY A 453 8.67 -17.52 6.98
CA GLY A 453 9.18 -16.27 6.42
C GLY A 453 9.26 -16.22 4.89
N LEU A 454 9.22 -17.37 4.20
CA LEU A 454 9.44 -17.44 2.74
C LEU A 454 8.44 -16.56 1.97
N SER A 455 7.16 -16.54 2.35
CA SER A 455 6.16 -15.72 1.67
C SER A 455 6.50 -14.23 1.71
N THR A 456 7.08 -13.79 2.83
CA THR A 456 7.47 -12.40 3.09
C THR A 456 8.71 -12.03 2.27
N ILE A 457 9.68 -12.95 2.17
CA ILE A 457 10.88 -12.81 1.32
C ILE A 457 10.49 -12.78 -0.17
N LEU A 458 9.65 -13.70 -0.62
CA LEU A 458 9.19 -13.76 -2.01
C LEU A 458 8.38 -12.52 -2.39
N LYS A 459 7.56 -12.01 -1.48
CA LYS A 459 6.84 -10.75 -1.66
C LYS A 459 7.82 -9.59 -1.84
N PHE A 460 8.80 -9.43 -0.95
CA PHE A 460 9.84 -8.40 -1.07
C PHE A 460 10.62 -8.52 -2.39
N SER A 461 11.02 -9.72 -2.78
CA SER A 461 11.74 -9.96 -4.03
C SER A 461 10.92 -9.59 -5.26
N LYS A 462 9.62 -9.90 -5.29
CA LYS A 462 8.72 -9.50 -6.38
C LYS A 462 8.50 -8.00 -6.43
N GLU A 463 8.23 -7.38 -5.28
CA GLU A 463 7.91 -5.95 -5.18
C GLU A 463 9.11 -5.06 -5.51
N THR A 464 10.34 -5.50 -5.22
CA THR A 464 11.55 -4.71 -5.43
C THR A 464 12.33 -5.11 -6.68
N ASP A 465 12.40 -6.41 -6.99
CA ASP A 465 13.16 -7.01 -8.11
C ASP A 465 14.50 -6.32 -8.38
N ARG A 466 15.32 -6.18 -7.33
CA ARG A 466 16.59 -5.45 -7.40
C ARG A 466 17.58 -6.18 -8.31
N HIS A 467 18.18 -5.45 -9.25
CA HIS A 467 19.20 -5.99 -10.14
C HIS A 467 20.06 -4.92 -10.81
N GLY A 468 21.17 -5.35 -11.41
CA GLY A 468 22.04 -4.49 -12.19
C GLY A 468 21.60 -4.34 -13.63
N VAL A 469 21.60 -3.10 -14.14
CA VAL A 469 21.41 -2.77 -15.56
C VAL A 469 22.68 -2.12 -16.10
N VAL A 470 23.11 -2.53 -17.29
CA VAL A 470 24.29 -1.97 -17.97
C VAL A 470 23.90 -0.65 -18.62
N VAL A 471 24.60 0.43 -18.27
CA VAL A 471 24.39 1.74 -18.87
C VAL A 471 25.18 1.85 -20.18
N PRO A 472 24.58 2.32 -21.30
CA PRO A 472 25.23 2.45 -22.60
C PRO A 472 26.18 3.65 -22.67
N VAL A 473 26.90 3.98 -21.59
CA VAL A 473 27.93 5.03 -21.57
C VAL A 473 29.34 4.44 -21.69
N PRO A 474 30.39 5.22 -22.06
CA PRO A 474 31.74 4.69 -22.16
C PRO A 474 32.17 4.03 -20.85
N GLY A 475 32.67 2.80 -20.93
CA GLY A 475 33.01 1.97 -19.76
C GLY A 475 31.89 1.05 -19.27
N ALA A 476 30.67 1.16 -19.82
CA ALA A 476 29.53 0.29 -19.55
C ALA A 476 29.30 0.02 -18.05
N PRO A 477 29.17 1.07 -17.21
CA PRO A 477 28.96 0.89 -15.78
C PRO A 477 27.62 0.20 -15.53
N ILE A 478 27.57 -0.59 -14.48
CA ILE A 478 26.34 -1.27 -14.05
C ILE A 478 25.76 -0.48 -12.90
N ILE A 479 24.49 -0.10 -13.03
CA ILE A 479 23.72 0.58 -11.99
C ILE A 479 22.69 -0.37 -11.41
N GLN A 480 22.45 -0.27 -10.10
CA GLN A 480 21.39 -1.01 -9.44
C GLN A 480 20.06 -0.29 -9.66
N VAL A 481 19.06 -1.05 -10.09
CA VAL A 481 17.69 -0.59 -10.26
C VAL A 481 16.75 -1.44 -9.40
N GLN A 482 15.58 -0.88 -9.09
CA GLN A 482 14.50 -1.56 -8.41
C GLN A 482 13.16 -1.20 -9.05
N ARG A 483 12.17 -2.07 -8.93
CA ARG A 483 10.84 -1.94 -9.52
C ARG A 483 10.13 -0.68 -9.01
N ARG A 484 9.51 0.08 -9.93
CA ARG A 484 8.79 1.32 -9.63
C ARG A 484 7.32 1.08 -9.24
N TYR A 485 6.69 0.15 -9.94
CA TYR A 485 5.30 -0.27 -9.77
C TYR A 485 5.28 -1.74 -9.40
N GLU A 486 4.99 -2.03 -8.13
CA GLU A 486 5.11 -3.36 -7.52
C GLU A 486 4.52 -4.49 -8.38
N LEU A 487 3.30 -4.30 -8.93
CA LEU A 487 2.60 -5.34 -9.69
C LEU A 487 2.03 -4.89 -11.04
N ASP A 488 1.72 -3.60 -11.24
CA ASP A 488 0.93 -3.17 -12.40
C ASP A 488 1.74 -2.88 -13.67
N ALA A 489 2.98 -2.44 -13.51
CA ALA A 489 3.90 -2.15 -14.61
C ALA A 489 5.26 -2.76 -14.28
N PRO A 490 5.35 -4.11 -14.33
CA PRO A 490 6.51 -4.82 -13.86
C PRO A 490 7.79 -4.58 -14.70
N GLU A 491 7.65 -3.95 -15.84
CA GLU A 491 8.75 -3.63 -16.75
C GLU A 491 9.50 -2.35 -16.36
N ILE A 492 8.94 -1.55 -15.44
CA ILE A 492 9.47 -0.22 -15.09
C ILE A 492 10.27 -0.27 -13.78
N PHE A 493 11.51 0.16 -13.87
CA PHE A 493 12.47 0.23 -12.76
C PHE A 493 13.01 1.65 -12.60
N ILE A 494 13.40 2.01 -11.38
CA ILE A 494 14.08 3.25 -11.00
C ILE A 494 15.44 2.94 -10.39
N THR A 495 16.38 3.86 -10.51
CA THR A 495 17.67 3.69 -9.85
C THR A 495 17.56 3.68 -8.32
N VAL A 496 18.35 2.81 -7.67
CA VAL A 496 18.38 2.74 -6.21
C VAL A 496 19.02 4.03 -5.65
N PRO A 497 18.50 4.57 -4.53
CA PRO A 497 19.09 5.73 -3.85
C PRO A 497 20.59 5.49 -3.58
N ASN A 498 21.43 6.52 -3.78
CA ASN A 498 22.90 6.50 -3.65
C ASN A 498 23.71 6.03 -4.87
N THR A 499 23.10 5.93 -6.05
CA THR A 499 23.85 5.92 -7.31
C THR A 499 24.08 7.36 -7.79
N SER A 500 25.18 7.64 -8.48
CA SER A 500 25.42 8.94 -9.12
C SER A 500 24.56 9.16 -10.37
N TYR A 501 23.59 8.28 -10.61
CA TYR A 501 22.78 8.21 -11.81
C TYR A 501 21.31 8.23 -11.43
N ILE A 502 20.61 9.29 -11.82
CA ILE A 502 19.18 9.45 -11.56
C ILE A 502 18.46 9.09 -12.86
N GLY A 503 17.65 8.05 -12.81
CA GLY A 503 16.96 7.57 -14.01
C GLY A 503 16.02 6.39 -13.76
N SER A 504 15.41 5.95 -14.86
CA SER A 504 14.53 4.78 -14.93
C SER A 504 15.02 3.81 -16.01
N ALA A 505 14.67 2.53 -15.88
CA ALA A 505 14.85 1.52 -16.91
C ALA A 505 13.49 0.91 -17.27
N VAL A 506 13.23 0.70 -18.56
CA VAL A 506 12.08 -0.05 -19.05
C VAL A 506 12.59 -1.30 -19.75
N GLU A 507 12.38 -2.47 -19.14
CA GLU A 507 12.79 -3.77 -19.68
C GLU A 507 11.67 -4.33 -20.58
N LEU A 508 11.91 -4.34 -21.90
CA LEU A 508 11.04 -4.95 -22.91
C LEU A 508 11.58 -6.34 -23.30
N GLU A 509 10.77 -7.16 -23.99
CA GLU A 509 11.10 -8.56 -24.32
C GLU A 509 12.48 -8.75 -24.97
N HIS A 510 12.92 -7.78 -25.78
CA HIS A 510 14.17 -7.84 -26.53
C HIS A 510 15.03 -6.56 -26.41
N GLN A 511 14.69 -5.64 -25.51
CA GLN A 511 15.35 -4.33 -25.45
C GLN A 511 15.21 -3.71 -24.07
N THR A 512 16.26 -3.05 -23.58
CA THR A 512 16.17 -2.16 -22.39
C THR A 512 16.22 -0.70 -22.82
N ILE A 513 15.26 0.11 -22.37
CA ILE A 513 15.25 1.56 -22.59
C ILE A 513 15.63 2.23 -21.27
N LEU A 514 16.79 2.89 -21.24
CA LEU A 514 17.22 3.69 -20.11
C LEU A 514 16.77 5.13 -20.28
N ILE A 515 16.26 5.72 -19.22
CA ILE A 515 15.73 7.07 -19.21
C ILE A 515 16.50 7.87 -18.17
N THR A 516 17.18 8.93 -18.60
CA THR A 516 18.02 9.78 -17.76
C THR A 516 17.59 11.22 -17.81
N VAL A 517 18.09 11.99 -16.86
CA VAL A 517 17.88 13.45 -16.84
C VAL A 517 19.22 14.12 -17.09
N ASP A 518 19.24 15.09 -18.01
CA ASP A 518 20.32 16.06 -18.12
C ASP A 518 19.94 17.30 -17.25
N PRO A 519 20.62 17.53 -16.12
CA PRO A 519 20.31 18.66 -15.24
C PRO A 519 20.67 20.02 -15.85
N GLY A 520 21.34 20.07 -17.01
CA GLY A 520 21.74 21.32 -17.64
C GLY A 520 22.68 22.18 -16.77
N VAL A 521 22.74 23.48 -17.07
CA VAL A 521 23.63 24.44 -16.39
C VAL A 521 23.03 24.94 -15.06
N GLU A 522 21.70 24.97 -14.95
CA GLU A 522 20.98 25.52 -13.78
C GLU A 522 20.70 24.47 -12.69
N GLY A 523 20.90 23.18 -12.98
CA GLY A 523 20.68 22.08 -12.04
C GLY A 523 19.24 21.57 -12.00
N PHE A 524 18.92 20.71 -11.03
CA PHE A 524 17.58 20.13 -10.87
C PHE A 524 16.56 21.17 -10.39
N ILE A 525 15.39 21.19 -11.02
CA ILE A 525 14.29 22.14 -10.77
C ILE A 525 13.06 21.51 -10.09
N GLY A 526 13.06 20.18 -9.89
CA GLY A 526 12.09 19.43 -9.10
C GLY A 526 11.03 18.67 -9.90
N VAL A 527 10.95 18.85 -11.23
CA VAL A 527 9.97 18.18 -12.11
C VAL A 527 10.50 16.87 -12.71
N GLU A 528 11.80 16.65 -12.61
CA GLU A 528 12.49 15.65 -13.42
C GLU A 528 12.14 14.22 -13.01
N ILE A 529 11.85 14.00 -11.73
CA ILE A 529 11.36 12.71 -11.22
C ILE A 529 9.98 12.39 -11.80
N ASP A 530 9.07 13.37 -11.85
CA ASP A 530 7.75 13.20 -12.46
C ASP A 530 7.85 12.94 -13.96
N LEU A 531 8.80 13.59 -14.65
CA LEU A 531 9.08 13.33 -16.07
C LEU A 531 9.66 11.94 -16.29
N LEU A 532 10.60 11.47 -15.46
CA LEU A 532 11.13 10.12 -15.52
C LEU A 532 10.02 9.07 -15.42
N ASP A 533 9.13 9.23 -14.45
CA ASP A 533 8.01 8.30 -14.22
C ASP A 533 6.99 8.35 -15.37
N CYS A 534 6.68 9.55 -15.86
CA CYS A 534 5.79 9.78 -16.99
C CYS A 534 6.31 9.14 -18.29
N VAL A 535 7.57 9.40 -18.65
CA VAL A 535 8.18 8.86 -19.86
C VAL A 535 8.30 7.35 -19.77
N ALA A 536 8.71 6.80 -18.62
CA ALA A 536 8.81 5.35 -18.44
C ALA A 536 7.47 4.65 -18.66
N TYR A 537 6.39 5.20 -18.09
CA TYR A 537 5.04 4.69 -18.31
C TYR A 537 4.64 4.74 -19.79
N TRP A 538 4.84 5.87 -20.48
CA TRP A 538 4.44 5.99 -21.88
C TRP A 538 5.30 5.17 -22.84
N VAL A 539 6.59 4.99 -22.55
CA VAL A 539 7.45 4.06 -23.28
C VAL A 539 6.88 2.64 -23.19
N ARG A 540 6.52 2.19 -21.99
CA ARG A 540 5.89 0.89 -21.76
C ARG A 540 4.57 0.75 -22.52
N GLU A 541 3.68 1.74 -22.45
CA GLU A 541 2.39 1.72 -23.15
C GLU A 541 2.54 1.70 -24.67
N CYS A 542 3.50 2.46 -25.21
CA CYS A 542 3.83 2.45 -26.64
C CYS A 542 4.37 1.08 -27.06
N ALA A 543 5.32 0.51 -26.31
CA ALA A 543 5.91 -0.78 -26.60
C ALA A 543 4.90 -1.93 -26.59
N ALA A 544 3.91 -1.89 -25.69
CA ALA A 544 2.84 -2.90 -25.63
C ALA A 544 1.94 -2.93 -26.88
N CYS A 545 1.87 -1.81 -27.63
CA CYS A 545 1.01 -1.68 -28.82
C CYS A 545 1.81 -1.67 -30.14
N ALA A 546 3.09 -1.33 -30.11
CA ALA A 546 3.97 -1.31 -31.27
C ALA A 546 4.64 -2.68 -31.47
N ALA A 547 4.79 -3.14 -32.72
CA ALA A 547 5.67 -4.27 -33.00
C ALA A 547 7.12 -3.79 -32.88
N VAL A 548 7.76 -4.07 -31.74
CA VAL A 548 9.14 -3.65 -31.49
C VAL A 548 10.10 -4.47 -32.36
N MET A 549 10.92 -3.79 -33.15
CA MET A 549 12.08 -4.37 -33.84
C MET A 549 13.23 -3.37 -33.80
N SER A 550 13.87 -3.18 -32.64
CA SER A 550 15.15 -2.46 -32.58
C SER A 550 16.31 -3.38 -32.94
N ALA A 551 17.39 -2.79 -33.45
CA ALA A 551 18.64 -3.47 -33.74
C ALA A 551 19.64 -3.43 -32.56
N SER A 552 19.35 -2.65 -31.50
CA SER A 552 20.19 -2.50 -30.31
C SER A 552 19.51 -3.08 -29.07
N ASP A 553 20.25 -3.86 -28.28
CA ASP A 553 19.78 -4.44 -27.01
C ASP A 553 19.50 -3.35 -25.93
N THR A 554 20.09 -2.16 -26.09
CA THR A 554 19.89 -1.03 -25.16
C THR A 554 19.83 0.30 -25.90
N GLU A 555 18.87 1.14 -25.52
CA GLU A 555 18.72 2.52 -26.01
C GLU A 555 18.61 3.51 -24.84
N GLU A 556 19.12 4.73 -25.02
CA GLU A 556 19.11 5.80 -24.02
C GLU A 556 18.16 6.95 -24.42
N LEU A 557 17.25 7.32 -23.53
CA LEU A 557 16.41 8.52 -23.61
C LEU A 557 16.89 9.54 -22.58
N VAL A 558 17.47 10.65 -23.04
CA VAL A 558 17.88 11.75 -22.17
C VAL A 558 16.77 12.80 -22.11
N LEU A 559 16.27 13.11 -20.92
CA LEU A 559 15.25 14.13 -20.69
C LEU A 559 15.92 15.47 -20.40
N LEU A 560 15.48 16.51 -21.10
CA LEU A 560 15.94 17.89 -20.93
C LEU A 560 14.73 18.80 -20.72
N VAL A 561 14.81 19.72 -19.75
CA VAL A 561 13.81 20.78 -19.58
C VAL A 561 14.34 22.06 -20.22
N SER A 562 13.59 22.65 -21.16
CA SER A 562 13.91 23.98 -21.71
C SER A 562 13.68 25.06 -20.65
N ASP A 563 14.51 26.10 -20.60
CA ASP A 563 14.40 27.30 -19.73
C ASP A 563 13.46 27.11 -18.51
N PRO A 564 13.96 26.53 -17.40
CA PRO A 564 13.17 26.25 -16.20
C PRO A 564 12.37 27.44 -15.64
N GLU A 565 12.85 28.67 -15.82
CA GLU A 565 12.15 29.86 -15.36
C GLU A 565 10.89 30.17 -16.19
N SER A 566 10.87 29.75 -17.45
CA SER A 566 9.71 29.96 -18.32
C SER A 566 8.56 29.00 -17.98
N TRP A 567 8.87 27.80 -17.50
CA TRP A 567 7.87 26.85 -16.98
C TRP A 567 7.03 27.41 -15.83
N LYS A 568 7.66 28.23 -14.97
CA LYS A 568 6.96 28.89 -13.84
C LYS A 568 5.95 29.94 -14.29
N ARG A 569 6.07 30.44 -15.53
CA ARG A 569 5.26 31.54 -16.09
C ARG A 569 4.40 31.10 -17.28
N ALA A 570 4.39 29.81 -17.61
CA ALA A 570 3.73 29.28 -18.79
C ALA A 570 2.20 29.46 -18.71
N ASP A 571 1.63 30.21 -19.66
CA ASP A 571 0.18 30.40 -19.85
C ASP A 571 -0.28 29.65 -21.11
N VAL A 572 -1.44 29.00 -21.01
CA VAL A 572 -2.10 28.25 -22.10
C VAL A 572 -2.33 29.12 -23.35
N ARG A 573 -2.33 30.46 -23.20
CA ARG A 573 -2.63 31.41 -24.26
C ARG A 573 -1.44 31.86 -25.12
N SER A 574 -0.19 31.50 -24.79
CA SER A 574 1.00 32.16 -25.36
C SER A 574 1.94 31.31 -26.22
N THR A 575 1.70 30.01 -26.42
CA THR A 575 2.72 29.12 -27.00
C THR A 575 2.30 28.52 -28.35
N THR A 576 3.11 28.72 -29.41
CA THR A 576 2.96 28.08 -30.74
C THR A 576 3.98 26.97 -31.00
N ASP A 577 4.84 26.70 -30.02
CA ASP A 577 5.94 25.74 -30.10
C ASP A 577 5.49 24.33 -29.70
N SER A 578 6.18 23.28 -30.16
CA SER A 578 5.89 21.89 -29.77
C SER A 578 6.14 21.67 -28.28
N ALA A 579 5.28 20.90 -27.60
CA ALA A 579 5.45 20.55 -26.19
C ALA A 579 6.68 19.67 -25.94
N VAL A 580 6.99 18.77 -26.87
CA VAL A 580 8.15 17.88 -26.78
C VAL A 580 8.89 17.88 -28.11
N ARG A 581 10.21 18.03 -28.07
CA ARG A 581 11.09 17.91 -29.25
C ARG A 581 12.03 16.73 -29.06
N ALA A 582 12.15 15.89 -30.09
CA ALA A 582 13.09 14.79 -30.09
C ALA A 582 14.28 15.07 -31.01
N ARG A 583 15.50 14.75 -30.55
CA ARG A 583 16.70 14.72 -31.39
C ARG A 583 17.40 13.37 -31.26
N PRO A 584 17.78 12.71 -32.39
CA PRO A 584 18.54 11.47 -32.33
C PRO A 584 19.96 11.70 -31.83
N THR A 585 20.51 10.65 -31.23
CA THR A 585 21.91 10.54 -30.80
C THR A 585 22.48 9.21 -31.27
N ASP A 586 23.77 8.99 -31.07
CA ASP A 586 24.42 7.71 -31.40
C ASP A 586 23.87 6.52 -30.59
N ARG A 587 23.11 6.78 -29.51
CA ARG A 587 22.69 5.76 -28.52
C ARG A 587 21.19 5.73 -28.23
N GLY A 588 20.41 6.58 -28.89
CA GLY A 588 18.98 6.74 -28.64
C GLY A 588 18.51 8.16 -28.93
N LEU A 589 17.75 8.78 -28.02
CA LEU A 589 17.08 10.07 -28.26
C LEU A 589 17.32 11.03 -27.08
N VAL A 590 17.26 12.33 -27.38
CA VAL A 590 17.03 13.35 -26.34
C VAL A 590 15.65 13.95 -26.53
N LEU A 591 14.88 13.99 -25.45
CA LEU A 591 13.56 14.59 -25.36
C LEU A 591 13.67 15.93 -24.62
N GLU A 592 13.51 17.02 -25.35
CA GLU A 592 13.43 18.38 -24.79
C GLU A 592 11.96 18.72 -24.52
N PHE A 593 11.61 18.92 -23.25
CA PHE A 593 10.29 19.37 -22.81
C PHE A 593 10.26 20.90 -22.74
N THR A 594 9.29 21.50 -23.44
CA THR A 594 9.18 22.95 -23.55
C THR A 594 8.18 23.55 -22.56
N GLU A 595 8.15 24.88 -22.43
CA GLU A 595 7.10 25.60 -21.68
C GLU A 595 5.68 25.28 -22.18
N THR A 596 5.51 24.90 -23.46
CA THR A 596 4.23 24.44 -23.99
C THR A 596 3.76 23.18 -23.26
N PHE A 597 4.66 22.26 -22.89
CA PHE A 597 4.30 21.07 -22.11
C PHE A 597 3.71 21.45 -20.75
N ALA A 598 4.38 22.35 -20.02
CA ALA A 598 3.90 22.88 -18.75
C ALA A 598 2.54 23.59 -18.86
N ALA A 599 2.35 24.40 -19.91
CA ALA A 599 1.08 25.06 -20.20
C ALA A 599 -0.04 24.04 -20.49
N GLN A 600 0.22 23.04 -21.33
CA GLN A 600 -0.76 22.02 -21.70
C GLN A 600 -1.13 21.09 -20.52
N LEU A 601 -0.24 20.83 -19.56
CA LEU A 601 -0.54 20.04 -18.36
C LEU A 601 -1.66 20.66 -17.50
N GLN A 602 -1.87 21.97 -17.58
CA GLN A 602 -2.97 22.66 -16.90
C GLN A 602 -4.35 22.43 -17.54
N GLN A 603 -4.42 21.77 -18.69
CA GLN A 603 -5.68 21.47 -19.37
C GLN A 603 -6.40 20.24 -18.75
N PRO A 604 -7.75 20.20 -18.77
CA PRO A 604 -8.53 19.06 -18.26
C PRO A 604 -8.33 17.75 -19.03
N LYS A 605 -7.77 17.80 -20.24
CA LYS A 605 -7.40 16.62 -21.06
C LYS A 605 -5.89 16.39 -21.09
N ASN A 606 -5.49 15.16 -21.38
CA ASN A 606 -4.10 14.68 -21.47
C ASN A 606 -3.31 15.21 -22.69
N THR A 607 -3.55 16.44 -23.14
CA THR A 607 -2.98 17.02 -24.37
C THR A 607 -1.44 16.95 -24.39
N ALA A 608 -0.78 17.34 -23.30
CA ALA A 608 0.69 17.35 -23.16
C ALA A 608 1.29 15.95 -23.36
N GLU A 609 0.76 14.98 -22.63
CA GLU A 609 1.26 13.61 -22.68
C GLU A 609 0.90 12.90 -23.98
N ARG A 610 -0.21 13.29 -24.63
CA ARG A 610 -0.55 12.80 -25.96
C ARG A 610 0.45 13.29 -27.01
N GLU A 611 0.97 14.51 -26.90
CA GLU A 611 2.07 14.99 -27.76
C GLU A 611 3.37 14.22 -27.49
N LEU A 612 3.70 13.95 -26.22
CA LEU A 612 4.82 13.06 -25.84
C LEU A 612 4.67 11.67 -26.48
N VAL A 613 3.50 11.05 -26.39
CA VAL A 613 3.23 9.73 -26.98
C VAL A 613 3.39 9.76 -28.50
N ALA A 614 2.95 10.81 -29.17
CA ALA A 614 3.16 10.97 -30.61
C ALA A 614 4.66 11.04 -30.97
N VAL A 615 5.45 11.77 -30.17
CA VAL A 615 6.91 11.87 -30.34
C VAL A 615 7.60 10.52 -30.09
N LEU A 616 7.20 9.78 -29.05
CA LEU A 616 7.73 8.44 -28.78
C LEU A 616 7.39 7.46 -29.91
N LEU A 617 6.11 7.41 -30.34
CA LEU A 617 5.68 6.52 -31.41
C LEU A 617 6.42 6.77 -32.73
N THR A 618 6.67 8.03 -33.07
CA THR A 618 7.37 8.41 -34.32
C THR A 618 8.88 8.22 -34.22
N SER A 619 9.50 8.71 -33.14
CA SER A 619 10.95 8.83 -33.03
C SER A 619 11.62 7.58 -32.47
N LEU A 620 10.91 6.80 -31.63
CA LEU A 620 11.41 5.58 -31.00
C LEU A 620 10.84 4.32 -31.65
N PHE A 621 9.53 4.29 -31.95
CA PHE A 621 8.86 3.10 -32.50
C PHE A 621 8.58 3.15 -34.01
N GLY A 622 8.98 4.22 -34.69
CA GLY A 622 8.91 4.33 -36.16
C GLY A 622 7.51 4.37 -36.78
N ALA A 623 6.45 4.66 -36.00
CA ALA A 623 5.08 4.74 -36.49
C ALA A 623 4.88 5.99 -37.38
N VAL A 624 4.15 5.83 -38.50
CA VAL A 624 3.92 6.91 -39.48
C VAL A 624 2.49 6.90 -40.05
N GLY A 625 2.03 8.05 -40.54
CA GLY A 625 0.76 8.19 -41.27
C GLY A 625 -0.47 7.76 -40.47
N ASP A 626 -1.39 7.00 -41.10
CA ASP A 626 -2.64 6.55 -40.49
C ASP A 626 -2.42 5.60 -39.29
N ASP A 627 -1.28 4.90 -39.25
CA ASP A 627 -0.94 3.99 -38.16
C ASP A 627 -0.64 4.76 -36.87
N LEU A 628 0.08 5.88 -36.98
CA LEU A 628 0.34 6.78 -35.84
C LEU A 628 -0.97 7.30 -35.23
N ALA A 629 -1.91 7.80 -36.05
CA ALA A 629 -3.17 8.34 -35.55
C ALA A 629 -4.00 7.27 -34.81
N ARG A 630 -4.09 6.08 -35.40
CA ARG A 630 -4.79 4.92 -34.81
C ARG A 630 -4.14 4.47 -33.49
N MET A 631 -2.81 4.36 -33.45
CA MET A 631 -2.07 3.98 -32.25
C MET A 631 -2.20 5.04 -31.16
N LEU A 632 -2.12 6.32 -31.52
CA LEU A 632 -2.27 7.42 -30.56
C LEU A 632 -3.66 7.44 -29.91
N ASP A 633 -4.73 7.23 -30.69
CA ASP A 633 -6.10 7.10 -30.17
C ASP A 633 -6.31 5.87 -29.29
N LEU A 634 -5.57 4.79 -29.54
CA LEU A 634 -5.62 3.58 -28.73
C LEU A 634 -4.83 3.72 -27.42
N ILE A 635 -3.61 4.24 -27.50
CA ILE A 635 -2.65 4.31 -26.39
C ILE A 635 -2.97 5.48 -25.47
N ALA A 636 -3.19 6.66 -26.02
CA ALA A 636 -3.42 7.90 -25.28
C ALA A 636 -4.70 8.59 -25.78
N PRO A 637 -5.89 7.97 -25.66
CA PRO A 637 -7.15 8.59 -26.04
C PRO A 637 -7.32 9.94 -25.34
N GLU A 638 -7.92 10.92 -26.02
CA GLU A 638 -8.23 12.20 -25.38
C GLU A 638 -9.10 11.99 -24.14
N GLY A 639 -8.61 12.41 -22.98
CA GLY A 639 -9.34 12.26 -21.72
C GLY A 639 -8.45 12.38 -20.49
N THR A 640 -8.74 11.54 -19.50
CA THR A 640 -8.10 11.56 -18.18
C THR A 640 -6.83 10.71 -18.09
N LYS A 641 -6.47 9.93 -19.12
CA LYS A 641 -5.29 9.05 -19.12
C LYS A 641 -4.00 9.88 -19.16
N ARG A 642 -3.43 10.15 -17.97
CA ARG A 642 -2.23 10.96 -17.77
C ARG A 642 -1.45 10.52 -16.51
N MET A 643 -0.16 10.77 -16.47
CA MET A 643 0.72 10.49 -15.34
C MET A 643 1.02 11.72 -14.49
N ILE A 644 1.17 12.89 -15.11
CA ILE A 644 1.50 14.15 -14.45
C ILE A 644 0.23 14.97 -14.22
N ASN A 645 0.03 15.42 -12.97
CA ASN A 645 -1.08 16.28 -12.59
C ASN A 645 -0.54 17.57 -11.99
N VAL A 646 -0.72 18.68 -12.70
CA VAL A 646 -0.24 20.00 -12.26
C VAL A 646 -1.40 20.80 -11.67
N PHE A 647 -1.14 21.43 -10.53
CA PHE A 647 -2.11 22.27 -9.84
C PHE A 647 -1.68 23.73 -9.92
N SER A 648 -2.44 24.54 -10.66
CA SER A 648 -2.25 26.00 -10.69
C SER A 648 -2.61 26.60 -9.34
N GLN A 649 -1.70 27.38 -8.74
CA GLN A 649 -1.94 28.05 -7.45
C GLN A 649 -3.13 29.03 -7.50
N ASP A 650 -3.38 29.66 -8.66
CA ASP A 650 -4.52 30.57 -8.83
C ASP A 650 -5.88 29.85 -8.78
N ARG A 651 -5.91 28.58 -9.20
CA ARG A 651 -7.15 27.79 -9.30
C ARG A 651 -7.33 26.78 -8.16
N SER A 652 -6.23 26.29 -7.60
CA SER A 652 -6.22 25.25 -6.58
C SER A 652 -5.17 25.55 -5.51
N PRO A 653 -5.29 26.69 -4.81
CA PRO A 653 -4.34 27.05 -3.75
C PRO A 653 -4.35 26.03 -2.58
N ASP A 654 -5.42 25.22 -2.45
CA ASP A 654 -5.52 24.12 -1.49
C ASP A 654 -4.62 22.91 -1.83
N MET A 655 -3.88 22.95 -2.94
CA MET A 655 -2.93 21.90 -3.34
C MET A 655 -1.47 22.23 -2.98
N LEU A 656 -1.17 23.42 -2.45
CA LEU A 656 0.17 23.76 -1.97
C LEU A 656 0.45 23.08 -0.62
N ALA A 657 1.43 22.17 -0.57
CA ALA A 657 1.66 21.29 0.58
C ALA A 657 3.13 21.03 0.95
N GLU A 658 4.07 21.81 0.38
CA GLU A 658 5.53 21.56 0.49
C GLU A 658 6.03 21.45 1.94
N ASN A 659 5.51 22.29 2.84
CA ASN A 659 5.88 22.30 4.26
C ASN A 659 4.90 21.55 5.18
N LEU A 660 3.92 20.80 4.62
CA LEU A 660 3.02 19.98 5.43
C LEU A 660 3.68 18.65 5.82
N PRO A 661 3.36 18.12 7.01
CA PRO A 661 3.82 16.79 7.38
C PRO A 661 3.17 15.71 6.50
N ARG A 662 3.76 14.51 6.44
CA ARG A 662 3.09 13.35 5.85
C ARG A 662 1.77 13.06 6.57
N PRO A 663 0.72 12.59 5.87
CA PRO A 663 -0.56 12.28 6.50
C PRO A 663 -0.45 11.00 7.33
N LEU A 664 -0.75 11.08 8.62
CA LEU A 664 -0.66 9.95 9.56
C LEU A 664 -2.05 9.31 9.78
N THR A 665 -2.16 8.00 9.54
CA THR A 665 -3.43 7.25 9.62
C THR A 665 -3.57 6.31 10.82
N GLY A 666 -2.52 6.13 11.62
CA GLY A 666 -2.44 5.19 12.73
C GLY A 666 -1.51 4.02 12.42
N HIS A 667 -1.34 3.11 13.39
CA HIS A 667 -0.54 1.89 13.23
C HIS A 667 -1.26 0.70 13.87
N GLU A 668 -1.33 -0.42 13.17
CA GLU A 668 -2.15 -1.58 13.54
C GLU A 668 -1.71 -2.23 14.86
N GLN A 669 -0.40 -2.27 15.13
CA GLN A 669 0.13 -2.74 16.42
C GLN A 669 -0.41 -1.91 17.60
N VAL A 670 -0.51 -0.58 17.44
CA VAL A 670 -0.97 0.33 18.51
C VAL A 670 -2.46 0.12 18.74
N ASP A 671 -3.21 -0.08 17.65
CA ASP A 671 -4.62 -0.46 17.71
C ASP A 671 -4.79 -1.81 18.45
N ALA A 672 -3.95 -2.80 18.16
CA ALA A 672 -3.97 -4.11 18.83
C ALA A 672 -3.70 -4.01 20.35
N GLN A 673 -2.66 -3.28 20.75
CA GLN A 673 -2.33 -3.05 22.17
C GLN A 673 -3.48 -2.36 22.92
N LEU A 674 -4.13 -1.37 22.30
CA LEU A 674 -5.28 -0.69 22.90
C LEU A 674 -6.44 -1.67 23.14
N LEU A 675 -6.70 -2.57 22.18
CA LEU A 675 -7.78 -3.56 22.28
C LEU A 675 -7.50 -4.62 23.35
N ASP A 676 -6.24 -5.04 23.49
CA ASP A 676 -5.81 -5.94 24.58
C ASP A 676 -6.01 -5.26 25.94
N GLY A 677 -5.48 -4.04 26.11
CA GLY A 677 -5.62 -3.28 27.35
C GLY A 677 -7.07 -2.99 27.72
N LEU A 678 -7.94 -2.68 26.75
CA LEU A 678 -9.37 -2.52 26.99
C LEU A 678 -10.03 -3.81 27.48
N GLY A 679 -9.68 -4.95 26.89
CA GLY A 679 -10.17 -6.27 27.30
C GLY A 679 -9.70 -6.67 28.70
N GLU A 680 -8.45 -6.36 29.04
CA GLU A 680 -7.91 -6.54 30.39
C GLU A 680 -8.64 -5.67 31.42
N TRP A 681 -8.83 -4.38 31.13
CA TRP A 681 -9.55 -3.48 32.03
C TRP A 681 -10.98 -3.95 32.28
N LEU A 682 -11.73 -4.32 31.23
CA LEU A 682 -13.12 -4.81 31.36
C LEU A 682 -13.24 -6.06 32.24
N ARG A 683 -12.20 -6.88 32.29
CA ARG A 683 -12.12 -8.07 33.15
C ARG A 683 -11.57 -7.77 34.55
N SER A 684 -11.02 -6.58 34.77
CA SER A 684 -10.55 -6.17 36.09
C SER A 684 -11.72 -5.79 37.01
N PRO A 685 -11.50 -5.76 38.34
CA PRO A 685 -12.49 -5.26 39.28
C PRO A 685 -12.95 -3.83 38.98
N GLU A 686 -12.09 -2.97 38.44
CA GLU A 686 -12.47 -1.60 38.07
C GLU A 686 -13.35 -1.53 36.81
N GLY A 687 -13.17 -2.46 35.86
CA GLY A 687 -13.97 -2.52 34.62
C GLY A 687 -15.27 -3.32 34.71
N GLY A 688 -15.55 -3.91 35.88
CA GLY A 688 -16.80 -4.59 36.19
C GLY A 688 -16.71 -6.11 36.27
N ASP A 689 -15.51 -6.69 36.34
CA ASP A 689 -15.25 -8.13 36.53
C ASP A 689 -16.01 -9.00 35.51
N LEU A 690 -15.97 -8.58 34.24
CA LEU A 690 -16.74 -9.24 33.19
C LEU A 690 -16.14 -10.61 32.84
N SER A 691 -16.95 -11.67 32.94
CA SER A 691 -16.54 -13.02 32.55
C SER A 691 -16.50 -13.20 31.03
N THR A 692 -15.60 -14.06 30.54
CA THR A 692 -15.60 -14.57 29.16
C THR A 692 -16.97 -15.15 28.79
N GLY A 693 -17.49 -14.77 27.62
CA GLY A 693 -18.81 -15.18 27.12
C GLY A 693 -19.66 -14.04 26.56
N VAL A 694 -20.81 -14.40 25.99
CA VAL A 694 -21.76 -13.46 25.37
C VAL A 694 -22.64 -12.78 26.42
N PHE A 695 -22.89 -11.49 26.25
CA PHE A 695 -23.76 -10.71 27.12
C PHE A 695 -25.24 -10.76 26.67
N ASP A 696 -26.15 -10.79 27.64
CA ASP A 696 -27.59 -10.64 27.42
C ASP A 696 -27.94 -9.27 26.84
N GLU A 697 -29.06 -9.19 26.09
CA GLU A 697 -29.50 -8.00 25.34
C GLU A 697 -29.44 -6.68 26.13
N LYS A 698 -29.83 -6.70 27.41
CA LYS A 698 -29.86 -5.51 28.28
C LYS A 698 -28.48 -5.02 28.71
N ASP A 699 -27.49 -5.89 28.69
CA ASP A 699 -26.14 -5.61 29.21
C ASP A 699 -25.17 -5.21 28.10
N ARG A 700 -25.44 -5.57 26.84
CA ARG A 700 -24.60 -5.24 25.67
C ARG A 700 -24.32 -3.74 25.54
N VAL A 701 -25.38 -2.93 25.59
CA VAL A 701 -25.27 -1.45 25.51
C VAL A 701 -24.53 -0.89 26.74
N ARG A 702 -24.75 -1.47 27.93
CA ARG A 702 -24.06 -1.04 29.15
C ARG A 702 -22.56 -1.26 29.03
N VAL A 703 -22.12 -2.45 28.58
CA VAL A 703 -20.70 -2.78 28.41
C VAL A 703 -20.03 -1.86 27.39
N LEU A 704 -20.67 -1.63 26.24
CA LEU A 704 -20.14 -0.69 25.23
C LEU A 704 -20.01 0.74 25.78
N ASN A 705 -20.99 1.21 26.54
CA ASN A 705 -20.94 2.54 27.15
C ASN A 705 -19.86 2.63 28.25
N SER A 706 -19.62 1.56 29.02
CA SER A 706 -18.50 1.48 29.96
C SER A 706 -17.16 1.54 29.25
N ALA A 707 -16.99 0.78 28.15
CA ALA A 707 -15.79 0.81 27.32
C ALA A 707 -15.54 2.21 26.76
N VAL A 708 -16.55 2.87 26.19
CA VAL A 708 -16.46 4.26 25.71
C VAL A 708 -16.04 5.21 26.84
N SER A 709 -16.60 5.06 28.04
CA SER A 709 -16.27 5.91 29.18
C SER A 709 -14.82 5.76 29.63
N HIS A 710 -14.32 4.52 29.65
CA HIS A 710 -12.92 4.24 29.95
C HIS A 710 -11.96 4.78 28.88
N LEU A 711 -12.27 4.57 27.60
CA LEU A 711 -11.49 5.12 26.49
C LEU A 711 -11.46 6.66 26.52
N PHE A 712 -12.57 7.31 26.87
CA PHE A 712 -12.56 8.76 27.11
C PHE A 712 -11.57 9.12 28.21
N LYS A 713 -11.60 8.41 29.35
CA LYS A 713 -10.69 8.67 30.47
C LYS A 713 -9.21 8.51 30.07
N LEU A 714 -8.87 7.44 29.35
CA LEU A 714 -7.53 7.24 28.80
C LEU A 714 -7.12 8.40 27.88
N LEU A 715 -8.03 8.85 27.01
CA LEU A 715 -7.76 10.00 26.14
C LEU A 715 -7.48 11.27 26.93
N GLU A 716 -8.22 11.54 28.01
CA GLU A 716 -7.99 12.73 28.85
C GLU A 716 -6.62 12.68 29.52
N ASP A 717 -6.25 11.50 30.04
CA ASP A 717 -4.99 11.30 30.75
C ASP A 717 -3.79 11.41 29.79
N ASP A 718 -3.89 10.80 28.60
CA ASP A 718 -2.86 10.86 27.56
C ASP A 718 -2.71 12.30 27.01
N ILE A 719 -3.80 13.05 26.84
CA ILE A 719 -3.72 14.44 26.34
C ILE A 719 -3.18 15.41 27.40
N ALA A 720 -3.43 15.17 28.68
CA ALA A 720 -3.13 16.12 29.76
C ALA A 720 -1.63 16.49 29.88
N VAL A 721 -0.74 15.60 29.45
CA VAL A 721 0.71 15.77 29.58
C VAL A 721 1.35 16.67 28.52
N PHE A 722 0.65 16.94 27.42
CA PHE A 722 1.20 17.70 26.30
C PHE A 722 1.17 19.21 26.52
N ASP A 723 2.15 19.90 25.92
CA ASP A 723 2.07 21.33 25.71
C ASP A 723 0.89 21.66 24.78
N ARG A 724 0.09 22.64 25.19
CA ARG A 724 -1.14 23.00 24.49
C ARG A 724 -0.89 23.57 23.09
N ASN A 725 0.19 24.32 22.90
CA ASN A 725 0.47 24.99 21.62
C ASN A 725 0.98 23.95 20.63
N ASN A 726 1.93 23.13 21.06
CA ASN A 726 2.53 22.10 20.21
C ASN A 726 1.51 21.02 19.82
N LEU A 727 0.64 20.60 20.76
CA LEU A 727 -0.43 19.65 20.45
C LEU A 727 -1.41 20.19 19.41
N ILE A 728 -1.93 21.41 19.58
CA ILE A 728 -2.94 21.93 18.65
C ILE A 728 -2.36 22.22 17.27
N ASP A 729 -1.12 22.73 17.20
CA ASP A 729 -0.44 22.99 15.93
C ASP A 729 -0.17 21.65 15.20
N PHE A 730 0.24 20.60 15.93
CA PHE A 730 0.39 19.25 15.38
C PHE A 730 -0.94 18.71 14.82
N LEU A 731 -2.03 18.75 15.60
CA LEU A 731 -3.32 18.21 15.17
C LEU A 731 -3.90 18.98 13.96
N VAL A 732 -3.74 20.32 13.93
CA VAL A 732 -4.19 21.16 12.80
C VAL A 732 -3.35 20.89 11.55
N SER A 733 -2.02 20.78 11.67
CA SER A 733 -1.16 20.43 10.53
C SER A 733 -1.45 19.03 9.98
N GLN A 734 -1.69 18.04 10.84
CA GLN A 734 -2.14 16.71 10.43
C GLN A 734 -3.51 16.76 9.75
N ASN A 735 -4.45 17.58 10.24
CA ASN A 735 -5.75 17.77 9.57
C ASN A 735 -5.58 18.34 8.15
N GLU A 736 -4.72 19.33 7.98
CA GLU A 736 -4.40 19.91 6.68
C GLU A 736 -3.76 18.89 5.73
N SER A 737 -2.83 18.07 6.22
CA SER A 737 -2.21 16.98 5.45
C SER A 737 -3.22 15.91 5.02
N LEU A 738 -4.10 15.49 5.92
CA LEU A 738 -5.17 14.53 5.62
C LEU A 738 -6.17 15.09 4.58
N LEU A 739 -6.54 16.38 4.68
CA LEU A 739 -7.40 17.03 3.70
C LEU A 739 -6.73 17.18 2.33
N HIS A 740 -5.45 17.57 2.31
CA HIS A 740 -4.64 17.63 1.10
C HIS A 740 -4.60 16.26 0.42
N ASN A 741 -4.23 15.22 1.16
CA ASN A 741 -4.10 13.87 0.61
C ASN A 741 -5.44 13.32 0.11
N ALA A 742 -6.55 13.58 0.82
CA ALA A 742 -7.87 13.18 0.37
C ALA A 742 -8.24 13.85 -0.98
N ARG A 743 -7.90 15.13 -1.16
CA ARG A 743 -8.12 15.85 -2.42
C ARG A 743 -7.20 15.32 -3.53
N LEU A 744 -5.91 15.15 -3.24
CA LEU A 744 -4.94 14.61 -4.19
C LEU A 744 -5.35 13.22 -4.68
N SER A 745 -5.67 12.31 -3.75
CA SER A 745 -6.13 10.95 -4.05
C SER A 745 -7.39 10.93 -4.92
N ASN A 746 -8.33 11.84 -4.66
CA ASN A 746 -9.54 11.96 -5.48
C ASN A 746 -9.22 12.43 -6.90
N THR A 747 -8.30 13.40 -7.06
CA THR A 747 -7.89 13.88 -8.38
C THR A 747 -7.14 12.79 -9.16
N LEU A 748 -6.20 12.11 -8.51
CA LEU A 748 -5.38 11.08 -9.15
C LEU A 748 -6.19 9.85 -9.57
N LEU A 749 -7.29 9.53 -8.87
CA LEU A 749 -8.07 8.32 -9.12
C LEU A 749 -8.49 8.18 -10.59
N ALA A 750 -9.01 9.23 -11.22
CA ALA A 750 -9.45 9.20 -12.61
C ALA A 750 -8.30 8.88 -13.58
N ALA A 751 -7.13 9.45 -13.31
CA ALA A 751 -5.93 9.27 -14.11
C ALA A 751 -5.36 7.86 -13.94
N ARG A 752 -5.22 7.38 -12.69
CA ARG A 752 -4.71 6.04 -12.38
C ARG A 752 -5.63 4.93 -12.88
N LEU A 753 -6.95 5.12 -12.81
CA LEU A 753 -7.93 4.20 -13.41
C LEU A 753 -7.75 4.10 -14.92
N ALA A 754 -7.55 5.24 -15.60
CA ALA A 754 -7.35 5.26 -17.04
C ALA A 754 -5.98 4.67 -17.44
N CYS A 755 -4.96 4.82 -16.59
CA CYS A 755 -3.61 4.33 -16.85
C CYS A 755 -3.42 2.83 -16.58
N PHE A 756 -3.97 2.31 -15.47
CA PHE A 756 -3.70 0.94 -14.99
C PHE A 756 -4.94 0.04 -14.98
N GLY A 757 -6.15 0.60 -15.07
CA GLY A 757 -7.41 -0.16 -15.02
C GLY A 757 -7.97 -0.34 -13.61
N GLU A 758 -9.26 -0.71 -13.54
CA GLU A 758 -10.03 -0.82 -12.27
C GLU A 758 -9.51 -1.90 -11.32
N GLN A 759 -8.95 -2.98 -11.86
CA GLN A 759 -8.45 -4.13 -11.09
C GLN A 759 -6.96 -4.04 -10.73
N SER A 760 -6.30 -2.91 -11.04
CA SER A 760 -4.89 -2.71 -10.72
C SER A 760 -4.63 -2.61 -9.22
N HIS A 761 -3.42 -3.01 -8.83
CA HIS A 761 -2.92 -2.86 -7.46
C HIS A 761 -2.90 -1.39 -7.04
N THR A 762 -2.40 -0.50 -7.91
CA THR A 762 -2.31 0.96 -7.72
C THR A 762 -3.67 1.57 -7.40
N VAL A 763 -4.73 1.18 -8.11
CA VAL A 763 -6.09 1.66 -7.84
C VAL A 763 -6.63 1.09 -6.54
N THR A 764 -6.37 -0.19 -6.27
CA THR A 764 -6.79 -0.87 -5.03
C THR A 764 -6.17 -0.19 -3.80
N GLU A 765 -4.86 0.05 -3.82
CA GLU A 765 -4.14 0.75 -2.76
C GLU A 765 -4.63 2.19 -2.60
N LEU A 766 -4.88 2.92 -3.70
CA LEU A 766 -5.45 4.27 -3.62
C LEU A 766 -6.83 4.27 -2.93
N VAL A 767 -7.67 3.27 -3.19
CA VAL A 767 -8.97 3.10 -2.52
C VAL A 767 -8.80 2.74 -1.05
N LYS A 768 -7.87 1.84 -0.70
CA LYS A 768 -7.53 1.47 0.68
C LYS A 768 -7.03 2.69 1.47
N HIS A 769 -6.09 3.44 0.89
CA HIS A 769 -5.55 4.66 1.46
C HIS A 769 -6.64 5.70 1.75
N ARG A 770 -7.56 5.92 0.80
CA ARG A 770 -8.71 6.83 1.00
C ARG A 770 -9.58 6.45 2.20
N LYS A 771 -9.79 5.15 2.45
CA LYS A 771 -10.54 4.68 3.64
C LYS A 771 -9.78 5.02 4.94
N GLY A 772 -8.48 4.73 4.98
CA GLY A 772 -7.61 5.05 6.12
C GLY A 772 -7.58 6.55 6.43
N ILE A 773 -7.35 7.38 5.40
CA ILE A 773 -7.36 8.86 5.50
C ILE A 773 -8.72 9.36 6.01
N ALA A 774 -9.83 8.82 5.52
CA ALA A 774 -11.16 9.25 5.95
C ALA A 774 -11.43 8.90 7.42
N ALA A 775 -10.97 7.74 7.89
CA ALA A 775 -11.08 7.34 9.30
C ALA A 775 -10.21 8.22 10.20
N ALA A 776 -8.92 8.38 9.85
CA ALA A 776 -7.97 9.23 10.57
C ALA A 776 -8.44 10.69 10.63
N HIS A 777 -8.93 11.25 9.53
CA HIS A 777 -9.47 12.62 9.51
C HIS A 777 -10.71 12.81 10.40
N ARG A 778 -11.55 11.78 10.60
CA ARG A 778 -12.65 11.87 11.57
C ARG A 778 -12.13 11.88 13.01
N ALA A 779 -11.22 10.97 13.33
CA ALA A 779 -10.63 10.86 14.66
C ALA A 779 -9.79 12.09 15.02
N ASN A 780 -8.93 12.57 14.12
CA ASN A 780 -8.12 13.78 14.34
C ASN A 780 -8.96 15.04 14.57
N ARG A 781 -10.08 15.20 13.85
CA ARG A 781 -11.00 16.33 14.12
C ARG A 781 -11.61 16.25 15.51
N PHE A 782 -11.95 15.06 15.98
CA PHE A 782 -12.40 14.88 17.36
C PHE A 782 -11.29 15.27 18.36
N LEU A 783 -10.03 14.92 18.10
CA LEU A 783 -8.90 15.36 18.95
C LEU A 783 -8.74 16.89 18.98
N ILE A 784 -8.89 17.57 17.84
CA ILE A 784 -8.90 19.04 17.77
C ILE A 784 -10.04 19.62 18.60
N GLU A 785 -11.25 19.07 18.45
CA GLU A 785 -12.43 19.52 19.20
C GLU A 785 -12.26 19.31 20.72
N TYR A 786 -11.68 18.18 21.12
CA TYR A 786 -11.38 17.90 22.52
C TYR A 786 -10.34 18.87 23.06
N THR A 787 -9.21 19.02 22.39
CA THR A 787 -8.10 19.89 22.80
C THR A 787 -8.51 21.37 22.83
N ALA A 788 -9.34 21.83 21.89
CA ALA A 788 -9.88 23.19 21.90
C ALA A 788 -10.81 23.44 23.09
N ALA A 789 -11.60 22.43 23.46
CA ALA A 789 -12.54 22.49 24.57
C ALA A 789 -11.88 22.34 25.95
N GLN A 790 -10.86 21.47 26.05
CA GLN A 790 -10.10 21.14 27.25
C GLN A 790 -8.59 21.30 26.95
N PRO A 791 -8.07 22.54 26.79
CA PRO A 791 -6.65 22.74 26.49
C PRO A 791 -5.78 22.13 27.60
N PRO A 792 -4.77 21.32 27.26
CA PRO A 792 -3.94 20.68 28.27
C PRO A 792 -3.04 21.71 28.98
N ALA A 793 -2.46 21.28 30.10
CA ALA A 793 -1.59 22.10 30.94
C ALA A 793 -0.20 21.48 31.14
N GLY A 794 0.10 20.40 30.41
CA GLY A 794 1.40 19.77 30.42
C GLY A 794 2.45 20.56 29.64
N ALA A 795 3.61 19.94 29.47
CA ALA A 795 4.80 20.55 28.86
C ALA A 795 5.50 19.63 27.84
N ARG A 796 4.97 18.42 27.60
CA ARG A 796 5.59 17.46 26.67
C ARG A 796 5.22 17.79 25.23
N ASP A 797 6.16 17.58 24.32
CA ASP A 797 5.88 17.59 22.89
C ASP A 797 5.25 16.27 22.46
N ILE A 798 4.33 16.36 21.50
CA ILE A 798 3.69 15.20 20.88
C ILE A 798 4.63 14.59 19.83
N THR A 799 4.82 13.27 19.87
CA THR A 799 5.52 12.53 18.80
C THR A 799 4.54 11.70 17.95
N ILE A 800 5.04 11.03 16.91
CA ILE A 800 4.20 10.22 16.01
C ILE A 800 3.52 9.07 16.76
N LEU A 801 4.24 8.38 17.65
CA LEU A 801 3.65 7.27 18.42
C LEU A 801 2.59 7.75 19.40
N ASP A 802 2.82 8.90 20.05
CA ASP A 802 1.83 9.55 20.91
C ASP A 802 0.55 9.86 20.13
N TYR A 803 0.69 10.40 18.91
CA TYR A 803 -0.43 10.66 18.01
C TYR A 803 -1.16 9.38 17.62
N TYR A 804 -0.44 8.31 17.24
CA TYR A 804 -1.06 7.02 16.94
C TYR A 804 -1.88 6.48 18.10
N ARG A 805 -1.38 6.61 19.33
CA ARG A 805 -2.11 6.21 20.53
C ARG A 805 -3.41 6.99 20.73
N ILE A 806 -3.37 8.33 20.76
CA ILE A 806 -4.60 9.14 20.94
C ILE A 806 -5.55 9.02 19.74
N LEU A 807 -5.02 8.81 18.53
CA LEU A 807 -5.81 8.58 17.33
C LEU A 807 -6.54 7.23 17.40
N SER A 808 -5.86 6.17 17.87
CA SER A 808 -6.43 4.85 18.10
C SER A 808 -7.58 4.91 19.10
N ILE A 809 -7.36 5.57 20.25
CA ILE A 809 -8.40 5.78 21.26
C ILE A 809 -9.60 6.53 20.66
N ALA A 810 -9.35 7.60 19.90
CA ALA A 810 -10.40 8.37 19.23
C ALA A 810 -11.20 7.55 18.20
N LYS A 811 -10.55 6.64 17.45
CA LYS A 811 -11.22 5.71 16.54
C LYS A 811 -12.12 4.74 17.31
N GLU A 812 -11.60 4.13 18.37
CA GLU A 812 -12.34 3.15 19.18
C GLU A 812 -13.54 3.78 19.92
N ILE A 813 -13.41 5.00 20.43
CA ILE A 813 -14.56 5.78 20.95
C ILE A 813 -15.66 5.90 19.88
N GLY A 814 -15.27 6.25 18.66
CA GLY A 814 -16.17 6.38 17.52
C GLY A 814 -16.85 5.06 17.14
N GLU A 815 -16.07 3.98 17.08
CA GLU A 815 -16.54 2.65 16.68
C GLU A 815 -17.50 2.06 17.72
N ARG A 816 -17.11 2.01 18.99
CA ARG A 816 -17.95 1.49 20.08
C ARG A 816 -19.21 2.34 20.28
N GLY A 817 -19.10 3.66 20.14
CA GLY A 817 -20.25 4.56 20.14
C GLY A 817 -21.22 4.30 18.98
N THR A 818 -20.70 4.02 17.79
CA THR A 818 -21.50 3.68 16.61
C THR A 818 -22.23 2.35 16.77
N ILE A 819 -21.54 1.31 17.28
CA ILE A 819 -22.13 0.00 17.58
C ILE A 819 -23.25 0.13 18.64
N SER A 820 -23.02 0.94 19.68
CA SER A 820 -24.02 1.24 20.70
C SER A 820 -25.27 1.91 20.09
N ASP A 821 -25.09 2.87 19.18
CA ASP A 821 -26.20 3.52 18.46
C ASP A 821 -26.97 2.54 17.55
N PHE A 822 -26.29 1.61 16.87
CA PHE A 822 -26.96 0.57 16.06
C PHE A 822 -27.89 -0.32 16.89
N LEU A 823 -27.44 -0.74 18.09
CA LEU A 823 -28.28 -1.48 19.03
C LEU A 823 -29.43 -0.60 19.56
N HIS A 824 -29.14 0.66 19.90
CA HIS A 824 -30.15 1.59 20.43
C HIS A 824 -31.30 1.88 19.44
N TYR A 825 -31.00 1.91 18.14
CA TYR A 825 -31.98 2.16 17.08
C TYR A 825 -32.59 0.90 16.46
N ASP A 826 -32.34 -0.29 17.04
CA ASP A 826 -32.82 -1.59 16.54
C ASP A 826 -32.46 -1.85 15.08
N LEU A 827 -31.26 -1.40 14.65
CA LEU A 827 -30.78 -1.54 13.28
C LEU A 827 -29.90 -2.78 13.07
N ALA A 828 -29.37 -3.34 14.15
CA ALA A 828 -28.58 -4.57 14.19
C ALA A 828 -28.77 -5.27 15.54
N ASP A 829 -28.58 -6.59 15.57
CA ASP A 829 -28.56 -7.38 16.80
C ASP A 829 -27.14 -7.93 17.03
N PHE A 830 -26.19 -7.03 17.27
CA PHE A 830 -24.81 -7.42 17.53
C PHE A 830 -24.71 -8.26 18.80
N GLN A 831 -24.07 -9.43 18.71
CA GLN A 831 -23.58 -10.12 19.89
C GLN A 831 -22.35 -9.36 20.41
N VAL A 832 -22.35 -9.06 21.70
CA VAL A 832 -21.21 -8.47 22.40
C VAL A 832 -20.74 -9.48 23.43
N SER A 833 -19.43 -9.69 23.52
CA SER A 833 -18.84 -10.72 24.39
C SER A 833 -17.44 -10.34 24.84
N ILE A 834 -16.97 -10.96 25.92
CA ILE A 834 -15.53 -11.10 26.16
C ILE A 834 -15.10 -12.42 25.52
N LEU A 835 -14.17 -12.35 24.56
CA LEU A 835 -13.68 -13.49 23.78
C LEU A 835 -12.79 -14.40 24.62
N GLY A 836 -12.48 -15.60 24.10
CA GLY A 836 -11.51 -16.52 24.72
C GLY A 836 -10.13 -15.87 24.85
N SER A 837 -9.79 -15.03 23.88
CA SER A 837 -8.59 -14.19 23.86
C SER A 837 -8.54 -13.15 25.00
N GLY A 838 -9.69 -12.79 25.57
CA GLY A 838 -9.83 -11.75 26.58
C GLY A 838 -10.21 -10.37 26.02
N ARG A 839 -10.21 -10.19 24.69
CA ARG A 839 -10.66 -8.94 24.04
C ARG A 839 -12.18 -8.79 24.07
N LEU A 840 -12.65 -7.54 23.95
CA LEU A 840 -14.06 -7.23 23.70
C LEU A 840 -14.43 -7.59 22.26
N GLY A 841 -15.19 -8.66 22.08
CA GLY A 841 -15.68 -9.12 20.79
C GLY A 841 -17.06 -8.56 20.44
N VAL A 842 -17.24 -8.19 19.18
CA VAL A 842 -18.54 -7.81 18.60
C VAL A 842 -18.75 -8.59 17.30
N SER A 843 -19.88 -9.29 17.17
CA SER A 843 -20.21 -10.04 15.95
C SER A 843 -20.29 -9.11 14.75
N ARG A 844 -19.57 -9.41 13.67
CA ARG A 844 -19.56 -8.55 12.46
C ARG A 844 -20.67 -8.89 11.46
N GLU A 845 -21.18 -10.12 11.49
CA GLU A 845 -22.19 -10.61 10.53
C GLU A 845 -23.58 -10.07 10.86
N GLN A 846 -23.91 -8.89 10.35
CA GLN A 846 -25.26 -8.32 10.43
C GLN A 846 -25.72 -7.85 9.04
N PRO A 847 -27.02 -7.99 8.70
CA PRO A 847 -27.55 -7.53 7.41
C PRO A 847 -27.23 -6.06 7.11
N VAL A 848 -27.20 -5.21 8.14
CA VAL A 848 -26.87 -3.79 7.99
C VAL A 848 -25.42 -3.54 7.61
N ILE A 849 -24.49 -4.33 8.17
CA ILE A 849 -23.07 -4.23 7.85
C ILE A 849 -22.83 -4.69 6.40
N ALA A 850 -23.40 -5.83 6.01
CA ALA A 850 -23.33 -6.32 4.62
C ALA A 850 -23.94 -5.32 3.62
N ALA A 851 -25.04 -4.66 3.99
CA ALA A 851 -25.63 -3.60 3.18
C ALA A 851 -24.71 -2.37 3.07
N MET A 852 -24.04 -1.96 4.16
CA MET A 852 -23.09 -0.85 4.16
C MET A 852 -21.85 -1.14 3.32
N GLU A 853 -21.32 -2.36 3.37
CA GLU A 853 -20.21 -2.79 2.52
C GLU A 853 -20.60 -2.79 1.04
N LYS A 854 -21.77 -3.37 0.72
CA LYS A 854 -22.31 -3.34 -0.64
C LYS A 854 -22.56 -1.91 -1.13
N TYR A 855 -23.07 -1.04 -0.26
CA TYR A 855 -23.25 0.37 -0.55
C TYR A 855 -21.91 1.08 -0.83
N ALA A 856 -20.89 0.83 0.00
CA ALA A 856 -19.57 1.39 -0.18
C ALA A 856 -18.91 0.91 -1.48
N ALA A 857 -19.02 -0.37 -1.81
CA ALA A 857 -18.53 -0.94 -3.07
C ALA A 857 -19.21 -0.27 -4.29
N ASN A 858 -20.55 -0.20 -4.28
CA ASN A 858 -21.32 0.45 -5.35
C ASN A 858 -20.99 1.95 -5.50
N SER A 859 -20.78 2.66 -4.39
CA SER A 859 -20.35 4.06 -4.39
C SER A 859 -18.92 4.23 -4.91
N GLY A 860 -18.03 3.29 -4.62
CA GLY A 860 -16.68 3.22 -5.19
C GLY A 860 -16.70 3.07 -6.70
N THR A 861 -17.40 2.04 -7.22
CA THR A 861 -17.57 1.82 -8.66
C THR A 861 -18.27 3.00 -9.35
N ARG A 862 -19.17 3.71 -8.67
CA ARG A 862 -19.78 4.94 -9.21
C ARG A 862 -18.81 6.10 -9.26
N SER A 863 -17.98 6.28 -8.23
CA SER A 863 -16.92 7.28 -8.23
C SER A 863 -15.95 7.03 -9.39
N VAL A 864 -15.61 5.76 -9.64
CA VAL A 864 -14.86 5.29 -10.81
C VAL A 864 -15.60 5.65 -12.12
N ARG A 865 -16.89 5.33 -12.23
CA ARG A 865 -17.70 5.64 -13.43
C ARG A 865 -17.84 7.14 -13.67
N ASN A 866 -18.00 7.95 -12.63
CA ASN A 866 -18.12 9.41 -12.71
C ASN A 866 -16.78 10.03 -13.10
N ALA A 867 -15.67 9.52 -12.56
CA ALA A 867 -14.33 9.89 -12.98
C ALA A 867 -14.08 9.60 -14.48
N LEU A 868 -14.55 8.45 -14.97
CA LEU A 868 -14.44 8.07 -16.40
C LEU A 868 -15.38 8.84 -17.33
N ARG A 869 -16.50 9.37 -16.81
CA ARG A 869 -17.49 10.13 -17.60
C ARG A 869 -17.09 11.59 -17.86
N GLY A 870 -15.98 12.05 -17.28
CA GLY A 870 -15.29 13.33 -17.52
C GLY A 870 -16.20 14.53 -17.79
N ASP A 871 -16.43 15.40 -16.81
CA ASP A 871 -17.07 16.73 -16.90
C ASP A 871 -18.43 16.84 -17.65
N ALA A 872 -18.97 15.75 -18.21
CA ALA A 872 -20.19 15.75 -19.02
C ALA A 872 -21.47 15.96 -18.19
N TYR A 873 -21.35 15.99 -16.86
CA TYR A 873 -22.44 16.27 -15.92
C TYR A 873 -22.40 17.66 -15.27
N GLU A 874 -21.51 18.57 -15.70
CA GLU A 874 -21.68 20.00 -15.37
C GLU A 874 -22.84 20.65 -16.15
N SER A 875 -23.51 19.90 -17.04
CA SER A 875 -24.65 20.39 -17.83
C SER A 875 -26.02 19.93 -17.29
N SER A 876 -26.31 20.19 -16.02
CA SER A 876 -27.72 20.33 -15.59
C SER A 876 -27.83 21.14 -14.29
N SER A 877 -28.28 22.40 -14.47
CA SER A 877 -28.41 23.50 -13.50
C SER A 877 -27.09 24.26 -13.21
N GLN A 878 -26.93 25.43 -13.83
CA GLN A 878 -26.01 26.46 -13.34
C GLN A 878 -26.52 26.88 -11.95
N PHE A 879 -25.90 26.35 -10.89
CA PHE A 879 -26.14 26.83 -9.55
C PHE A 879 -25.65 28.28 -9.47
N ASP A 880 -26.59 29.22 -9.37
CA ASP A 880 -26.29 30.63 -9.19
C ASP A 880 -25.93 30.89 -7.72
N GLY A 881 -24.63 30.79 -7.42
CA GLY A 881 -24.09 30.97 -6.08
C GLY A 881 -24.34 32.38 -5.52
N ASP A 882 -24.26 33.41 -6.35
CA ASP A 882 -24.47 34.79 -5.91
C ASP A 882 -25.95 35.03 -5.56
N ALA A 883 -26.88 34.53 -6.38
CA ALA A 883 -28.30 34.57 -6.04
C ALA A 883 -28.61 33.76 -4.79
N PHE A 884 -27.97 32.59 -4.59
CA PHE A 884 -28.15 31.80 -3.38
C PHE A 884 -27.68 32.56 -2.12
N ILE A 885 -26.48 33.14 -2.16
CA ILE A 885 -25.92 33.96 -1.07
C ILE A 885 -26.89 35.11 -0.75
N ALA A 886 -27.32 35.88 -1.77
CA ALA A 886 -28.22 37.00 -1.59
C ALA A 886 -29.56 36.57 -0.94
N ASN A 887 -30.18 35.51 -1.46
CA ASN A 887 -31.46 34.99 -0.95
C ASN A 887 -31.39 34.39 0.45
N SER A 888 -30.20 33.99 0.91
CA SER A 888 -29.98 33.43 2.25
C SER A 888 -29.85 34.50 3.35
N SER A 889 -29.59 35.76 2.98
CA SER A 889 -29.13 36.81 3.91
C SER A 889 -30.03 37.00 5.13
N GLN A 890 -31.34 37.18 4.93
CA GLN A 890 -32.28 37.39 6.04
C GLN A 890 -32.32 36.19 7.01
N ALA A 891 -32.32 34.97 6.48
CA ALA A 891 -32.35 33.75 7.27
C ALA A 891 -31.04 33.60 8.08
N MET A 892 -29.90 33.82 7.44
CA MET A 892 -28.59 33.74 8.08
C MET A 892 -28.43 34.77 9.20
N SER A 893 -28.83 36.03 8.97
CA SER A 893 -28.79 37.06 10.01
C SER A 893 -29.70 36.73 11.19
N ALA A 894 -30.91 36.20 10.95
CA ALA A 894 -31.84 35.83 12.01
C ALA A 894 -31.36 34.64 12.85
N GLU A 895 -30.70 33.65 12.22
CA GLU A 895 -30.25 32.43 12.88
C GLU A 895 -28.88 32.59 13.57
N PHE A 896 -27.94 33.24 12.90
CA PHE A 896 -26.51 33.23 13.28
C PHE A 896 -25.92 34.62 13.53
N GLY A 897 -26.66 35.69 13.24
CA GLY A 897 -26.19 37.07 13.44
C GLY A 897 -25.27 37.60 12.35
N PHE A 898 -25.04 36.83 11.27
CA PHE A 898 -24.24 37.24 10.10
C PHE A 898 -24.83 36.63 8.82
N THR A 899 -24.43 37.14 7.66
CA THR A 899 -24.84 36.67 6.32
C THR A 899 -23.78 35.77 5.68
N LEU A 900 -24.16 34.93 4.70
CA LEU A 900 -23.15 34.16 3.93
C LEU A 900 -22.16 35.05 3.17
N ALA A 901 -22.55 36.27 2.79
CA ALA A 901 -21.65 37.23 2.18
C ALA A 901 -20.57 37.69 3.17
N GLU A 902 -20.94 38.03 4.41
CA GLU A 902 -19.99 38.37 5.48
C GLU A 902 -19.08 37.18 5.82
N LEU A 903 -19.62 35.96 5.85
CA LEU A 903 -18.81 34.75 6.03
C LEU A 903 -17.76 34.60 4.91
N ARG A 904 -18.16 34.80 3.65
CA ARG A 904 -17.25 34.72 2.50
C ARG A 904 -16.11 35.72 2.61
N GLU A 905 -16.40 36.98 2.94
CA GLU A 905 -15.37 38.01 3.06
C GLU A 905 -14.43 37.77 4.25
N VAL A 906 -14.95 37.32 5.40
CA VAL A 906 -14.11 36.97 6.56
C VAL A 906 -13.24 35.75 6.27
N CYS A 907 -13.77 34.71 5.62
CA CYS A 907 -12.96 33.57 5.17
C CYS A 907 -11.87 34.01 4.19
N GLY A 908 -12.20 34.87 3.22
CA GLY A 908 -11.20 35.46 2.33
C GLY A 908 -10.11 36.20 3.11
N GLY A 909 -10.48 37.03 4.08
CA GLY A 909 -9.52 37.72 4.93
C GLY A 909 -8.66 36.79 5.79
N LEU A 910 -9.21 35.67 6.26
CA LEU A 910 -8.43 34.63 6.97
C LEU A 910 -7.43 33.93 6.03
N LEU A 911 -7.82 33.66 4.78
CA LEU A 911 -6.94 33.08 3.77
C LEU A 911 -5.81 34.05 3.38
N ASP A 912 -6.07 35.36 3.31
CA ASP A 912 -5.02 36.38 3.07
C ASP A 912 -3.97 36.42 4.19
N LEU A 913 -4.37 36.03 5.41
CA LEU A 913 -3.50 35.98 6.58
C LEU A 913 -2.74 34.65 6.72
N ALA A 914 -3.12 33.63 5.94
CA ALA A 914 -2.61 32.28 6.03
C ALA A 914 -1.70 31.93 4.85
N THR A 915 -0.87 30.91 5.03
CA THR A 915 -0.11 30.26 3.94
C THR A 915 -0.54 28.79 3.90
N ALA A 916 -0.81 28.27 2.70
CA ALA A 916 -1.51 26.99 2.54
C ALA A 916 -0.74 25.75 3.04
N ASP A 917 0.56 25.86 3.23
CA ASP A 917 1.45 24.77 3.64
C ASP A 917 1.84 24.78 5.13
N ARG A 918 1.20 25.62 5.95
CA ARG A 918 1.53 25.75 7.38
C ARG A 918 0.32 26.11 8.23
N VAL A 919 0.46 25.93 9.54
CA VAL A 919 -0.54 26.37 10.53
C VAL A 919 -0.42 27.87 10.73
N THR A 920 -1.56 28.55 10.78
CA THR A 920 -1.62 29.99 11.08
C THR A 920 -1.95 30.20 12.56
N ARG A 921 -1.11 30.97 13.26
CA ARG A 921 -1.36 31.48 14.60
C ARG A 921 -1.33 33.00 14.59
N ILE A 922 -2.40 33.64 15.02
CA ILE A 922 -2.52 35.11 15.02
C ILE A 922 -3.39 35.61 16.16
N ASP A 923 -2.97 36.69 16.82
CA ASP A 923 -3.80 37.37 17.82
C ASP A 923 -5.18 37.75 17.26
N ARG A 924 -6.24 37.43 18.01
CA ARG A 924 -7.63 37.59 17.60
C ARG A 924 -7.99 39.06 17.32
N ALA A 925 -7.50 40.00 18.12
CA ALA A 925 -7.81 41.43 17.90
C ALA A 925 -7.11 41.95 16.64
N THR A 926 -5.89 41.49 16.41
CA THR A 926 -5.09 41.79 15.23
C THR A 926 -5.73 41.24 13.96
N SER A 927 -6.21 39.99 13.97
CA SER A 927 -6.90 39.40 12.82
C SER A 927 -8.19 40.14 12.49
N ILE A 928 -9.03 40.47 13.49
CA ILE A 928 -10.24 41.28 13.31
C ILE A 928 -9.91 42.61 12.66
N THR A 929 -8.89 43.31 13.16
CA THR A 929 -8.49 44.63 12.65
C THR A 929 -8.01 44.55 11.20
N LYS A 930 -7.14 43.59 10.88
CA LYS A 930 -6.61 43.41 9.52
C LYS A 930 -7.70 43.01 8.52
N ILE A 931 -8.57 42.09 8.89
CA ILE A 931 -9.69 41.64 8.03
C ILE A 931 -10.67 42.80 7.80
N ALA A 932 -11.06 43.51 8.86
CA ALA A 932 -11.97 44.65 8.75
C ALA A 932 -11.43 45.73 7.79
N ALA A 933 -10.13 46.04 7.88
CA ALA A 933 -9.47 46.99 7.00
C ALA A 933 -9.38 46.49 5.55
N ASN A 934 -8.90 45.26 5.33
CA ASN A 934 -8.66 44.73 3.98
C ASN A 934 -9.95 44.39 3.22
N ARG A 935 -11.02 44.03 3.93
CA ARG A 935 -12.30 43.61 3.36
C ARG A 935 -13.39 44.69 3.43
N ASN A 936 -13.06 45.89 3.91
CA ASN A 936 -14.00 47.02 4.08
C ASN A 936 -15.23 46.66 4.93
N MET A 937 -15.01 45.98 6.06
CA MET A 937 -16.06 45.55 6.99
C MET A 937 -15.94 46.27 8.34
N SER A 938 -17.02 46.30 9.13
CA SER A 938 -16.92 46.75 10.52
C SER A 938 -16.22 45.68 11.36
N GLN A 939 -15.44 46.10 12.37
CA GLN A 939 -14.82 45.16 13.30
C GLN A 939 -15.85 44.31 14.06
N GLU A 940 -17.03 44.86 14.31
CA GLU A 940 -18.15 44.15 14.94
C GLU A 940 -18.65 42.99 14.06
N ALA A 941 -18.87 43.22 12.76
CA ALA A 941 -19.29 42.16 11.83
C ALA A 941 -18.24 41.05 11.73
N VAL A 942 -16.96 41.41 11.61
CA VAL A 942 -15.85 40.45 11.57
C VAL A 942 -15.78 39.65 12.88
N SER A 943 -15.91 40.31 14.03
CA SER A 943 -15.91 39.64 15.35
C SER A 943 -17.08 38.67 15.50
N THR A 944 -18.27 39.00 15.01
CA THR A 944 -19.45 38.11 15.03
C THR A 944 -19.21 36.84 14.23
N VAL A 945 -18.71 36.97 12.98
CA VAL A 945 -18.41 35.82 12.14
C VAL A 945 -17.30 34.96 12.75
N ILE A 946 -16.17 35.56 13.15
CA ILE A 946 -15.05 34.83 13.77
C ILE A 946 -15.56 34.05 14.98
N SER A 947 -16.35 34.67 15.86
CA SER A 947 -16.88 33.99 17.05
C SER A 947 -17.80 32.82 16.70
N ALA A 948 -18.57 32.91 15.62
CA ALA A 948 -19.45 31.84 15.17
C ALA A 948 -18.71 30.63 14.57
N ILE A 949 -17.50 30.83 14.05
CA ILE A 949 -16.67 29.78 13.44
C ILE A 949 -15.45 29.40 14.29
N THR A 950 -15.44 29.79 15.56
CA THR A 950 -14.37 29.47 16.52
C THR A 950 -14.81 28.45 17.56
N LEU A 951 -13.94 27.48 17.85
CA LEU A 951 -13.99 26.61 19.01
C LEU A 951 -13.31 27.30 20.20
N THR A 952 -13.95 27.24 21.36
CA THR A 952 -13.46 27.90 22.58
C THR A 952 -13.35 26.92 23.74
N PRO A 953 -12.48 27.20 24.72
CA PRO A 953 -12.42 26.43 25.97
C PRO A 953 -13.77 26.40 26.70
N ARG A 954 -14.03 25.33 27.43
CA ARG A 954 -15.23 25.13 28.25
C ARG A 954 -14.92 24.35 29.52
N SER A 955 -15.88 24.26 30.44
CA SER A 955 -15.67 23.60 31.74
C SER A 955 -15.57 22.08 31.66
N SER A 956 -16.22 21.46 30.67
CA SER A 956 -16.17 20.01 30.42
C SER A 956 -16.47 19.72 28.95
N PHE A 957 -15.80 18.72 28.36
CA PHE A 957 -16.03 18.32 26.99
C PHE A 957 -17.47 17.82 26.75
N LEU A 958 -18.03 17.02 27.66
CA LEU A 958 -19.36 16.43 27.49
C LEU A 958 -20.52 17.38 27.83
N SER A 959 -20.24 18.63 28.26
CA SER A 959 -21.25 19.61 28.70
C SER A 959 -22.31 20.00 27.65
N ILE A 960 -22.07 19.73 26.36
CA ILE A 960 -23.01 20.01 25.24
C ILE A 960 -23.85 18.79 24.83
N GLY A 961 -23.83 17.71 25.61
CA GLY A 961 -24.62 16.51 25.38
C GLY A 961 -24.28 15.83 24.05
N GLN A 962 -25.30 15.48 23.26
CA GLN A 962 -25.15 14.75 21.99
C GLN A 962 -24.26 15.44 20.96
N ASP A 963 -24.04 16.76 21.09
CA ASP A 963 -23.16 17.53 20.21
C ASP A 963 -21.66 17.30 20.50
N ALA A 964 -21.33 16.66 21.63
CA ALA A 964 -19.98 16.22 21.98
C ALA A 964 -19.62 14.85 21.38
N TRP A 965 -20.59 14.06 20.93
CA TRP A 965 -20.35 12.67 20.50
C TRP A 965 -19.73 12.62 19.10
N PRO A 966 -18.46 12.22 18.94
CA PRO A 966 -17.73 12.36 17.67
C PRO A 966 -18.26 11.49 16.53
N TRP A 967 -18.98 10.41 16.83
CA TRP A 967 -19.64 9.55 15.83
C TRP A 967 -20.96 10.13 15.28
N ARG A 968 -21.43 11.27 15.82
CA ARG A 968 -22.61 11.99 15.30
C ARG A 968 -22.22 13.08 14.33
N PHE A 969 -23.01 13.23 13.27
CA PHE A 969 -22.76 14.19 12.20
C PHE A 969 -23.54 15.49 12.38
N ASN A 970 -23.13 16.52 11.62
CA ASN A 970 -23.71 17.86 11.64
C ASN A 970 -23.76 18.50 13.04
N ARG A 971 -22.71 18.30 13.85
CA ARG A 971 -22.55 18.88 15.18
C ARG A 971 -22.23 20.38 15.10
N ASP A 972 -22.78 21.18 16.01
CA ASP A 972 -22.56 22.62 16.05
C ASP A 972 -21.12 22.96 16.42
N MET A 973 -20.56 22.20 17.38
CA MET A 973 -19.17 22.30 17.84
C MET A 973 -18.21 21.42 17.04
N SER A 974 -18.56 21.05 15.81
CA SER A 974 -17.66 20.31 14.90
C SER A 974 -16.57 21.20 14.35
N TYR A 975 -15.33 20.72 14.29
CA TYR A 975 -14.21 21.47 13.71
C TYR A 975 -14.42 21.82 12.22
N ILE A 976 -15.18 21.01 11.46
CA ILE A 976 -15.52 21.36 10.07
C ILE A 976 -16.36 22.65 10.01
N ARG A 977 -17.23 22.86 11.00
CA ARG A 977 -18.10 24.05 11.04
C ARG A 977 -17.41 25.24 11.71
N ARG A 978 -16.49 24.96 12.63
CA ARG A 978 -15.74 25.93 13.42
C ARG A 978 -14.23 25.68 13.27
N PRO A 979 -13.64 25.99 12.09
CA PRO A 979 -12.24 25.68 11.78
C PRO A 979 -11.22 26.59 12.47
N LEU A 980 -11.65 27.50 13.35
CA LEU A 980 -10.76 28.29 14.18
C LEU A 980 -10.71 27.73 15.60
N VAL A 981 -9.53 27.65 16.21
CA VAL A 981 -9.37 27.33 17.62
C VAL A 981 -8.87 28.56 18.36
N LEU A 982 -9.57 28.97 19.41
CA LEU A 982 -9.11 30.04 20.30
C LEU A 982 -8.22 29.45 21.39
N GLN A 983 -6.95 29.84 21.40
CA GLN A 983 -5.98 29.46 22.42
C GLN A 983 -5.37 30.70 23.06
N GLY A 984 -5.75 30.97 24.31
CA GLY A 984 -5.44 32.26 24.93
C GLY A 984 -6.11 33.39 24.13
N ASN A 985 -5.31 34.28 23.56
CA ASN A 985 -5.79 35.35 22.67
C ASN A 985 -5.60 35.03 21.17
N ASP A 986 -4.92 33.94 20.85
CA ASP A 986 -4.58 33.60 19.46
C ASP A 986 -5.65 32.73 18.82
N LEU A 987 -5.90 32.97 17.54
CA LEU A 987 -6.61 32.08 16.63
C LEU A 987 -5.61 31.14 15.96
N VAL A 988 -5.86 29.84 16.06
CA VAL A 988 -5.09 28.79 15.40
C VAL A 988 -5.96 28.11 14.34
N PHE A 989 -5.48 28.02 13.10
CA PHE A 989 -6.23 27.40 12.00
C PHE A 989 -5.36 26.97 10.81
N GLY A 990 -5.91 26.07 10.01
CA GLY A 990 -5.34 25.61 8.75
C GLY A 990 -6.04 26.21 7.53
N PHE A 991 -5.32 26.33 6.41
CA PHE A 991 -5.82 26.99 5.19
C PHE A 991 -7.01 26.24 4.55
N ARG A 992 -6.93 24.92 4.40
CA ARG A 992 -7.95 24.09 3.71
C ARG A 992 -9.25 24.03 4.48
N GLY A 993 -9.18 24.00 5.81
CA GLY A 993 -10.35 24.11 6.68
C GLY A 993 -11.16 25.37 6.38
N ILE A 994 -10.50 26.53 6.26
CA ILE A 994 -11.14 27.80 5.89
C ILE A 994 -11.62 27.80 4.44
N TYR A 995 -10.75 27.36 3.52
CA TYR A 995 -11.03 27.35 2.07
C TYR A 995 -12.32 26.57 1.73
N ARG A 996 -12.63 25.50 2.47
CA ARG A 996 -13.80 24.65 2.24
C ARG A 996 -15.04 25.03 3.06
N LEU A 997 -14.92 26.00 3.97
CA LEU A 997 -16.00 26.32 4.91
C LEU A 997 -17.26 26.81 4.20
N GLY A 998 -17.14 27.70 3.22
CA GLY A 998 -18.29 28.25 2.49
C GLY A 998 -19.12 27.17 1.79
N VAL A 999 -18.43 26.23 1.11
CA VAL A 999 -19.07 25.08 0.45
C VAL A 999 -19.79 24.21 1.46
N TYR A 1000 -19.16 23.91 2.60
CA TYR A 1000 -19.79 23.13 3.66
C TYR A 1000 -21.10 23.76 4.18
N TRP A 1001 -21.13 25.09 4.36
CA TRP A 1001 -22.34 25.79 4.80
C TRP A 1001 -23.44 25.78 3.73
N ALA A 1002 -23.08 26.04 2.47
CA ALA A 1002 -24.03 25.97 1.36
C ALA A 1002 -24.63 24.57 1.22
N ASP A 1003 -23.80 23.52 1.26
CA ASP A 1003 -24.23 22.13 1.17
C ASP A 1003 -25.19 21.75 2.31
N ASN A 1004 -24.93 22.18 3.54
CA ASN A 1004 -25.82 21.87 4.67
C ASN A 1004 -27.18 22.58 4.58
N LEU A 1005 -27.24 23.76 3.97
CA LEU A 1005 -28.48 24.48 3.71
C LEU A 1005 -29.26 23.85 2.54
N LEU A 1006 -28.58 23.49 1.45
CA LEU A 1006 -29.18 22.89 0.25
C LEU A 1006 -29.62 21.44 0.47
N SER A 1007 -28.86 20.67 1.25
CA SER A 1007 -29.21 19.29 1.60
C SER A 1007 -30.35 19.22 2.60
N GLY A 1008 -30.60 20.27 3.39
CA GLY A 1008 -31.65 20.27 4.41
C GLY A 1008 -31.18 19.78 5.78
N ARG A 1009 -29.90 19.44 5.92
CA ARG A 1009 -29.29 18.93 7.16
C ARG A 1009 -29.44 19.85 8.35
N LEU A 1010 -29.52 21.16 8.12
CA LEU A 1010 -29.74 22.16 9.17
C LEU A 1010 -31.21 22.30 9.60
N GLN A 1011 -32.17 21.75 8.85
CA GLN A 1011 -33.62 21.95 9.10
C GLN A 1011 -34.03 21.54 10.52
N GLY A 1012 -33.54 20.39 11.00
CA GLY A 1012 -33.88 19.87 12.32
C GLY A 1012 -33.26 20.63 13.49
N ARG A 1013 -32.30 21.53 13.23
CA ARG A 1013 -31.56 22.32 14.22
C ARG A 1013 -31.82 23.82 14.13
N ALA A 1014 -32.43 24.29 13.04
CA ALA A 1014 -32.75 25.70 12.83
C ALA A 1014 -33.71 26.22 13.91
N LYS A 1015 -33.30 27.30 14.60
CA LYS A 1015 -34.04 27.91 15.71
C LYS A 1015 -34.99 29.01 15.25
N SER A 1016 -34.64 29.73 14.18
CA SER A 1016 -35.43 30.81 13.58
C SER A 1016 -36.41 30.29 12.52
N ILE A 1017 -37.55 30.97 12.39
CA ILE A 1017 -38.59 30.63 11.41
C ILE A 1017 -38.10 30.96 10.00
N GLU A 1018 -37.33 32.05 9.86
CA GLU A 1018 -36.73 32.50 8.61
C GLU A 1018 -35.81 31.42 8.02
N MET A 1019 -34.95 30.82 8.85
CA MET A 1019 -34.07 29.72 8.42
C MET A 1019 -34.84 28.46 8.05
N GLN A 1020 -35.82 28.06 8.87
CA GLN A 1020 -36.67 26.90 8.57
C GLN A 1020 -37.42 27.07 7.24
N HIS A 1021 -37.93 28.27 6.95
CA HIS A 1021 -38.60 28.57 5.69
C HIS A 1021 -37.64 28.64 4.50
N PHE A 1022 -36.45 29.22 4.68
CA PHE A 1022 -35.44 29.29 3.63
C PHE A 1022 -34.98 27.89 3.20
N ILE A 1023 -34.59 27.05 4.15
CA ILE A 1023 -34.16 25.67 3.88
C ILE A 1023 -35.31 24.89 3.21
N SER A 1024 -36.55 25.01 3.70
CA SER A 1024 -37.71 24.35 3.08
C SER A 1024 -37.94 24.78 1.62
N ARG A 1025 -37.79 26.08 1.30
CA ARG A 1025 -37.90 26.59 -0.08
C ARG A 1025 -36.75 26.10 -0.96
N ALA A 1026 -35.52 26.14 -0.45
CA ALA A 1026 -34.35 25.64 -1.17
C ALA A 1026 -34.50 24.15 -1.51
N ARG A 1027 -34.92 23.34 -0.53
CA ARG A 1027 -35.24 21.92 -0.71
C ARG A 1027 -36.37 21.67 -1.70
N GLY A 1028 -37.42 22.49 -1.66
CA GLY A 1028 -38.51 22.43 -2.65
C GLY A 1028 -37.98 22.59 -4.08
N LYS A 1029 -37.14 23.61 -4.31
CA LYS A 1029 -36.51 23.87 -5.61
C LYS A 1029 -35.62 22.71 -6.06
N VAL A 1030 -34.77 22.17 -5.18
CA VAL A 1030 -33.90 21.02 -5.48
C VAL A 1030 -34.72 19.79 -5.88
N ASN A 1031 -35.80 19.48 -5.14
CA ASN A 1031 -36.68 18.37 -5.51
C ASN A 1031 -37.36 18.59 -6.87
N ASP A 1032 -37.82 19.80 -7.16
CA ASP A 1032 -38.46 20.14 -8.43
C ASP A 1032 -37.48 20.07 -9.61
N ASP A 1033 -36.23 20.53 -9.42
CA ASP A 1033 -35.13 20.41 -10.37
C ASP A 1033 -34.80 18.93 -10.62
N PHE A 1034 -34.72 18.12 -9.56
CA PHE A 1034 -34.45 16.69 -9.67
C PHE A 1034 -35.56 15.93 -10.41
N ALA A 1035 -36.84 16.19 -10.09
CA ALA A 1035 -37.97 15.60 -10.81
C ALA A 1035 -37.94 15.94 -12.31
N ARG A 1036 -37.52 17.16 -12.68
CA ARG A 1036 -37.30 17.54 -14.09
C ARG A 1036 -36.16 16.76 -14.74
N SER A 1037 -35.04 16.55 -14.05
CA SER A 1037 -33.92 15.74 -14.55
C SER A 1037 -34.33 14.28 -14.78
N VAL A 1038 -35.10 13.69 -13.85
CA VAL A 1038 -35.66 12.34 -14.01
C VAL A 1038 -36.63 12.27 -15.20
N ALA A 1039 -37.50 13.28 -15.37
CA ALA A 1039 -38.42 13.35 -16.50
C ALA A 1039 -37.67 13.44 -17.84
N ALA A 1040 -36.62 14.28 -17.92
CA ALA A 1040 -35.77 14.40 -19.10
C ALA A 1040 -35.02 13.09 -19.42
N ARG A 1041 -34.55 12.37 -18.39
CA ARG A 1041 -33.93 11.05 -18.56
C ARG A 1041 -34.94 10.02 -19.11
N CYS A 1042 -36.17 10.01 -18.60
CA CYS A 1042 -37.23 9.13 -19.12
C CYS A 1042 -37.57 9.44 -20.59
N GLN A 1043 -37.61 10.72 -20.98
CA GLN A 1043 -37.80 11.11 -22.39
C GLN A 1043 -36.65 10.61 -23.28
N LYS A 1044 -35.39 10.72 -22.82
CA LYS A 1044 -34.23 10.15 -23.54
C LYS A 1044 -34.31 8.62 -23.70
N LEU A 1045 -35.01 7.93 -22.81
CA LEU A 1045 -35.30 6.49 -22.90
C LEU A 1045 -36.49 6.16 -23.81
N GLY A 1046 -37.08 7.16 -24.50
CA GLY A 1046 -38.18 6.97 -25.45
C GLY A 1046 -39.56 6.88 -24.82
N MET A 1047 -39.78 7.53 -23.67
CA MET A 1047 -41.07 7.58 -22.98
C MET A 1047 -41.78 8.93 -23.15
N ASP A 1048 -43.12 8.91 -23.18
CA ASP A 1048 -43.95 10.11 -23.09
C ASP A 1048 -44.20 10.45 -21.62
N VAL A 1049 -43.85 11.66 -21.17
CA VAL A 1049 -43.76 12.00 -19.74
C VAL A 1049 -44.67 13.18 -19.36
N ARG A 1050 -45.37 13.06 -18.22
CA ARG A 1050 -46.05 14.15 -17.51
C ARG A 1050 -45.50 14.29 -16.09
N VAL A 1051 -45.32 15.53 -15.62
CA VAL A 1051 -44.78 15.84 -14.29
C VAL A 1051 -45.90 16.39 -13.38
N SER A 1052 -45.84 16.10 -12.08
CA SER A 1052 -46.77 16.56 -11.03
C SER A 1052 -48.26 16.28 -11.32
N VAL A 1053 -48.59 15.01 -11.59
CA VAL A 1053 -49.94 14.60 -11.98
C VAL A 1053 -50.84 14.44 -10.74
N LYS A 1054 -51.72 15.42 -10.51
CA LYS A 1054 -52.72 15.38 -9.40
C LYS A 1054 -54.10 14.85 -9.80
N LYS A 1055 -54.44 14.94 -11.09
CA LYS A 1055 -55.75 14.57 -11.64
C LYS A 1055 -55.58 13.90 -12.99
N ILE A 1056 -56.43 12.92 -13.28
CA ILE A 1056 -56.51 12.25 -14.58
C ILE A 1056 -57.96 12.37 -15.06
N GLY A 1057 -58.16 13.02 -16.21
CA GLY A 1057 -59.49 13.41 -16.66
C GLY A 1057 -60.17 14.35 -15.64
N LYS A 1058 -61.33 13.95 -15.11
CA LYS A 1058 -62.06 14.67 -14.05
C LYS A 1058 -61.76 14.16 -12.63
N ASN A 1059 -61.04 13.04 -12.51
CA ASN A 1059 -60.86 12.34 -11.24
C ASN A 1059 -59.56 12.76 -10.54
N VAL A 1060 -59.67 13.04 -9.25
CA VAL A 1060 -58.53 13.33 -8.36
C VAL A 1060 -57.95 12.01 -7.86
N ILE A 1061 -56.62 11.92 -7.76
CA ILE A 1061 -55.96 10.74 -7.19
C ILE A 1061 -56.23 10.73 -5.67
N ALA A 1062 -57.15 9.87 -5.24
CA ALA A 1062 -57.65 9.80 -3.86
C ALA A 1062 -57.77 8.36 -3.36
N ASP A 1063 -57.74 8.16 -2.05
CA ASP A 1063 -57.96 6.85 -1.44
C ASP A 1063 -59.44 6.42 -1.49
N SER A 1064 -59.73 5.19 -1.04
CA SER A 1064 -61.09 4.65 -1.03
C SER A 1064 -62.07 5.41 -0.11
N ALA A 1065 -61.57 6.27 0.78
CA ALA A 1065 -62.38 7.13 1.63
C ALA A 1065 -62.53 8.56 1.05
N GLY A 1066 -62.00 8.81 -0.15
CA GLY A 1066 -62.06 10.11 -0.83
C GLY A 1066 -61.00 11.10 -0.37
N ASN A 1067 -60.01 10.69 0.44
CA ASN A 1067 -58.91 11.57 0.84
C ASN A 1067 -57.87 11.67 -0.27
N GLU A 1068 -57.43 12.88 -0.61
CA GLU A 1068 -56.40 13.08 -1.64
C GLU A 1068 -55.08 12.38 -1.26
N LEU A 1069 -54.48 11.64 -2.21
CA LEU A 1069 -53.20 10.93 -2.04
C LEU A 1069 -51.99 11.78 -2.45
N GLY A 1070 -52.22 12.98 -2.97
CA GLY A 1070 -51.20 13.84 -3.58
C GLY A 1070 -50.92 13.51 -5.04
N ASP A 1071 -49.94 14.19 -5.63
CA ASP A 1071 -49.45 13.97 -6.98
C ASP A 1071 -48.62 12.70 -7.15
N VAL A 1072 -48.59 12.21 -8.38
CA VAL A 1072 -47.49 11.39 -8.89
C VAL A 1072 -46.46 12.33 -9.52
N ASP A 1073 -45.23 12.34 -8.98
CA ASP A 1073 -44.18 13.26 -9.42
C ASP A 1073 -43.93 13.16 -10.93
N ILE A 1074 -43.83 11.94 -11.46
CA ILE A 1074 -43.61 11.69 -12.88
C ILE A 1074 -44.46 10.50 -13.31
N LEU A 1075 -45.30 10.71 -14.31
CA LEU A 1075 -46.08 9.67 -14.97
C LEU A 1075 -45.58 9.53 -16.41
N ALA A 1076 -44.86 8.43 -16.67
CA ALA A 1076 -44.27 8.13 -17.97
C ALA A 1076 -45.03 7.01 -18.67
N VAL A 1077 -45.05 7.02 -20.01
CA VAL A 1077 -45.65 5.98 -20.83
C VAL A 1077 -44.59 5.45 -21.78
N HIS A 1078 -44.40 4.12 -21.79
CA HIS A 1078 -43.55 3.44 -22.75
C HIS A 1078 -44.43 2.63 -23.72
N PRO A 1079 -44.73 3.15 -24.93
CA PRO A 1079 -45.72 2.54 -25.83
C PRO A 1079 -45.35 1.13 -26.30
N ARG A 1080 -44.05 0.85 -26.51
CA ARG A 1080 -43.58 -0.44 -27.04
C ARG A 1080 -43.90 -1.62 -26.10
N THR A 1081 -43.88 -1.39 -24.79
CA THR A 1081 -44.18 -2.41 -23.77
C THR A 1081 -45.56 -2.21 -23.14
N ARG A 1082 -46.38 -1.28 -23.66
CA ARG A 1082 -47.69 -0.90 -23.09
C ARG A 1082 -47.64 -0.69 -21.58
N SER A 1083 -46.63 0.03 -21.11
CA SER A 1083 -46.37 0.23 -19.68
C SER A 1083 -46.57 1.70 -19.30
N ILE A 1084 -47.33 1.96 -18.24
CA ILE A 1084 -47.42 3.25 -17.56
C ILE A 1084 -46.51 3.15 -16.34
N ILE A 1085 -45.54 4.06 -16.21
CA ILE A 1085 -44.56 4.09 -15.14
C ILE A 1085 -44.88 5.28 -14.22
N ALA A 1086 -45.25 4.99 -12.98
CA ALA A 1086 -45.39 5.99 -11.93
C ALA A 1086 -44.09 6.08 -11.14
N ILE A 1087 -43.39 7.20 -11.26
CA ILE A 1087 -42.11 7.46 -10.60
C ILE A 1087 -42.32 8.52 -9.52
N GLU A 1088 -41.95 8.19 -8.29
CA GLU A 1088 -41.70 9.18 -7.23
C GLU A 1088 -40.23 9.58 -7.34
N ALA A 1089 -39.96 10.86 -7.56
CA ALA A 1089 -38.61 11.40 -7.73
C ALA A 1089 -38.22 12.16 -6.47
N LYS A 1090 -37.28 11.63 -5.70
CA LYS A 1090 -36.96 12.18 -4.38
C LYS A 1090 -35.47 12.27 -4.15
N ASP A 1091 -35.01 13.49 -3.93
CA ASP A 1091 -33.66 13.75 -3.48
C ASP A 1091 -33.59 13.47 -1.97
N PHE A 1092 -33.01 12.33 -1.59
CA PHE A 1092 -32.81 11.95 -0.19
C PHE A 1092 -31.42 12.37 0.25
N GLU A 1093 -31.32 12.93 1.45
CA GLU A 1093 -30.01 13.08 2.10
C GLU A 1093 -29.40 11.69 2.34
N ILE A 1094 -28.17 11.47 1.88
CA ILE A 1094 -27.45 10.23 2.17
C ILE A 1094 -27.26 10.09 3.68
N SER A 1095 -27.79 8.99 4.21
CA SER A 1095 -27.61 8.57 5.61
C SER A 1095 -26.25 7.91 5.83
N ARG A 1096 -25.53 8.37 6.87
CA ARG A 1096 -24.14 7.96 7.14
C ARG A 1096 -23.90 7.50 8.58
N THR A 1097 -24.83 7.83 9.48
CA THR A 1097 -24.81 7.38 10.89
C THR A 1097 -26.01 6.49 11.18
N PRO A 1098 -25.97 5.62 12.21
CA PRO A 1098 -27.13 4.79 12.58
C PRO A 1098 -28.40 5.62 12.80
N ALA A 1099 -28.29 6.77 13.46
CA ALA A 1099 -29.42 7.68 13.66
C ALA A 1099 -30.02 8.20 12.34
N GLU A 1100 -29.19 8.53 11.35
CA GLU A 1100 -29.65 8.95 10.03
C GLU A 1100 -30.33 7.79 9.28
N ILE A 1101 -29.74 6.58 9.33
CA ILE A 1101 -30.29 5.37 8.68
C ILE A 1101 -31.67 5.03 9.25
N ALA A 1102 -31.83 5.05 10.57
CA ALA A 1102 -33.11 4.82 11.22
C ALA A 1102 -34.16 5.86 10.79
N ASN A 1103 -33.77 7.12 10.68
CA ASN A 1103 -34.64 8.19 10.20
C ASN A 1103 -35.02 8.03 8.72
N GLU A 1104 -34.10 7.58 7.87
CA GLU A 1104 -34.36 7.29 6.45
C GLU A 1104 -35.31 6.10 6.29
N LEU A 1105 -35.09 4.98 7.02
CA LEU A 1105 -36.00 3.84 7.05
C LEU A 1105 -37.41 4.26 7.47
N GLN A 1106 -37.50 5.10 8.50
CA GLN A 1106 -38.78 5.62 8.98
C GLN A 1106 -39.48 6.50 7.94
N LYS A 1107 -38.74 7.35 7.21
CA LYS A 1107 -39.30 8.23 6.17
C LYS A 1107 -39.69 7.47 4.89
N LEU A 1108 -38.87 6.50 4.47
CA LEU A 1108 -39.03 5.81 3.20
C LEU A 1108 -39.99 4.63 3.31
N PHE A 1109 -39.87 3.78 4.34
CA PHE A 1109 -40.58 2.49 4.42
C PHE A 1109 -41.57 2.36 5.59
N LEU A 1110 -41.17 2.69 6.83
CA LEU A 1110 -41.95 2.31 8.03
C LEU A 1110 -43.05 3.31 8.42
N GLY A 1111 -42.85 4.60 8.21
CA GLY A 1111 -43.76 5.66 8.65
C GLY A 1111 -43.64 5.99 10.15
N LYS A 1112 -44.39 6.99 10.60
CA LYS A 1112 -44.58 7.35 12.03
C LYS A 1112 -46.03 7.13 12.41
N LYS A 1113 -46.34 7.03 13.72
CA LYS A 1113 -47.72 6.81 14.26
C LYS A 1113 -48.82 7.60 13.54
N ASN A 1114 -48.55 8.82 13.07
CA ASN A 1114 -49.52 9.70 12.38
C ASN A 1114 -49.10 10.11 10.96
N LYS A 1115 -48.06 9.50 10.36
CA LYS A 1115 -47.56 9.88 9.03
C LYS A 1115 -47.10 8.66 8.26
N LYS A 1116 -47.79 8.36 7.16
CA LYS A 1116 -47.47 7.24 6.24
C LYS A 1116 -46.09 7.44 5.59
N SER A 1117 -45.43 6.35 5.25
CA SER A 1117 -44.13 6.38 4.58
C SER A 1117 -44.24 6.80 3.11
N THR A 1118 -43.12 7.22 2.52
CA THR A 1118 -43.09 7.55 1.08
C THR A 1118 -43.49 6.34 0.24
N ALA A 1119 -42.99 5.15 0.57
CA ALA A 1119 -43.31 3.94 -0.17
C ALA A 1119 -44.79 3.56 -0.05
N GLU A 1120 -45.39 3.70 1.14
CA GLU A 1120 -46.81 3.41 1.35
C GLU A 1120 -47.71 4.36 0.56
N LEU A 1121 -47.43 5.66 0.57
CA LEU A 1121 -48.20 6.65 -0.19
C LEU A 1121 -48.10 6.39 -1.69
N HIS A 1122 -46.89 6.13 -2.19
CA HIS A 1122 -46.68 5.85 -3.62
C HIS A 1122 -47.38 4.56 -4.06
N SER A 1123 -47.34 3.49 -3.24
CA SER A 1123 -48.08 2.25 -3.52
C SER A 1123 -49.58 2.49 -3.67
N ARG A 1124 -50.17 3.34 -2.80
CA ARG A 1124 -51.59 3.70 -2.90
C ARG A 1124 -51.92 4.46 -4.20
N ARG A 1125 -51.02 5.33 -4.67
CA ARG A 1125 -51.17 6.04 -5.96
C ARG A 1125 -51.09 5.07 -7.14
N ILE A 1126 -50.16 4.12 -7.10
CA ILE A 1126 -50.02 3.06 -8.11
C ILE A 1126 -51.29 2.19 -8.16
N ASP A 1127 -51.82 1.79 -7.01
CA ASP A 1127 -53.06 1.00 -6.95
C ASP A 1127 -54.26 1.78 -7.48
N TRP A 1128 -54.31 3.09 -7.24
CA TRP A 1128 -55.30 3.95 -7.86
C TRP A 1128 -55.17 3.97 -9.39
N LEU A 1129 -53.96 4.12 -9.92
CA LEU A 1129 -53.71 4.07 -11.37
C LEU A 1129 -54.14 2.72 -11.99
N ARG A 1130 -53.83 1.61 -11.30
CA ARG A 1130 -54.23 0.25 -11.74
C ARG A 1130 -55.75 0.09 -11.81
N LYS A 1131 -56.48 0.59 -10.81
CA LYS A 1131 -57.95 0.52 -10.77
C LYS A 1131 -58.62 1.40 -11.84
N ASN A 1132 -57.95 2.45 -12.29
CA ASN A 1132 -58.49 3.45 -13.22
C ASN A 1132 -57.87 3.40 -14.63
N LEU A 1133 -57.23 2.28 -15.02
CA LEU A 1133 -56.56 2.14 -16.33
C LEU A 1133 -57.42 2.55 -17.53
N HIS A 1134 -58.72 2.25 -17.47
CA HIS A 1134 -59.70 2.59 -18.52
C HIS A 1134 -59.85 4.12 -18.74
N GLU A 1135 -59.52 4.94 -17.75
CA GLU A 1135 -59.50 6.41 -17.87
C GLU A 1135 -58.07 6.93 -18.08
N VAL A 1136 -57.08 6.29 -17.46
CA VAL A 1136 -55.66 6.71 -17.52
C VAL A 1136 -55.11 6.60 -18.94
N VAL A 1137 -55.33 5.48 -19.64
CA VAL A 1137 -54.78 5.26 -20.99
C VAL A 1137 -55.33 6.27 -22.02
N PRO A 1138 -56.65 6.53 -22.11
CA PRO A 1138 -57.18 7.57 -22.99
C PRO A 1138 -56.70 8.98 -22.60
N ALA A 1139 -56.66 9.29 -21.30
CA ALA A 1139 -56.21 10.62 -20.83
C ALA A 1139 -54.73 10.89 -21.16
N LEU A 1140 -53.92 9.85 -21.35
CA LEU A 1140 -52.52 9.93 -21.79
C LEU A 1140 -52.36 9.88 -23.32
N GLY A 1141 -53.42 9.59 -24.09
CA GLY A 1141 -53.41 9.64 -25.56
C GLY A 1141 -53.06 8.33 -26.26
N HIS A 1142 -53.15 7.18 -25.58
CA HIS A 1142 -52.62 5.89 -26.09
C HIS A 1142 -53.67 4.79 -26.33
N GLY A 1143 -54.92 5.16 -26.62
CA GLY A 1143 -55.99 4.21 -26.99
C GLY A 1143 -57.33 4.49 -26.29
N ASN A 1144 -58.35 3.69 -26.62
CA ASN A 1144 -59.72 3.86 -26.09
C ASN A 1144 -60.08 2.88 -24.95
N ASP A 1145 -59.24 1.87 -24.68
CA ASP A 1145 -59.40 0.97 -23.53
C ASP A 1145 -58.06 0.69 -22.84
N GLY A 1146 -58.12 0.26 -21.57
CA GLY A 1146 -56.93 -0.07 -20.77
C GLY A 1146 -56.43 -1.51 -20.97
N SER A 1147 -56.94 -2.26 -21.95
CA SER A 1147 -56.67 -3.70 -22.08
C SER A 1147 -55.23 -3.97 -22.54
N GLY A 1148 -54.51 -4.80 -21.77
CA GLY A 1148 -53.10 -5.12 -22.04
C GLY A 1148 -52.09 -4.03 -21.66
N TRP A 1149 -52.52 -2.98 -20.96
CA TRP A 1149 -51.64 -2.00 -20.32
C TRP A 1149 -51.31 -2.43 -18.88
N GLN A 1150 -50.07 -2.18 -18.45
CA GLN A 1150 -49.61 -2.44 -17.08
C GLN A 1150 -49.11 -1.17 -16.41
N VAL A 1151 -49.26 -1.09 -15.08
CA VAL A 1151 -48.70 0.00 -14.26
C VAL A 1151 -47.51 -0.51 -13.47
N VAL A 1152 -46.34 0.09 -13.73
CA VAL A 1152 -45.08 -0.15 -13.03
C VAL A 1152 -44.81 1.02 -12.10
N GLY A 1153 -44.43 0.74 -10.85
CA GLY A 1153 -43.97 1.76 -9.91
C GLY A 1153 -42.46 1.80 -9.86
N ALA A 1154 -41.88 2.97 -9.62
CA ALA A 1154 -40.49 3.11 -9.20
C ALA A 1154 -40.32 4.31 -8.26
N VAL A 1155 -39.28 4.27 -7.43
CA VAL A 1155 -38.75 5.47 -6.76
C VAL A 1155 -37.40 5.74 -7.39
N VAL A 1156 -37.17 6.96 -7.85
CA VAL A 1156 -35.87 7.39 -8.36
C VAL A 1156 -35.25 8.35 -7.36
N THR A 1157 -34.01 8.09 -6.97
CA THR A 1157 -33.26 8.90 -6.00
C THR A 1157 -32.06 9.55 -6.67
N SER A 1158 -31.68 10.73 -6.20
CA SER A 1158 -30.50 11.46 -6.70
C SER A 1158 -29.23 10.63 -6.53
N ASP A 1159 -29.03 10.18 -5.30
CA ASP A 1159 -27.93 9.33 -4.88
C ASP A 1159 -28.42 7.93 -4.50
N PRO A 1160 -27.51 6.93 -4.47
CA PRO A 1160 -27.78 5.64 -3.88
C PRO A 1160 -28.18 5.78 -2.42
N LEU A 1161 -29.16 4.97 -2.02
CA LEU A 1161 -29.57 4.84 -0.62
C LEU A 1161 -29.14 3.49 -0.06
N LEU A 1162 -28.80 3.48 1.22
CA LEU A 1162 -28.50 2.25 1.95
C LEU A 1162 -29.79 1.47 2.27
N THR A 1163 -30.84 2.18 2.66
CA THR A 1163 -32.06 1.58 3.22
C THR A 1163 -32.83 0.62 2.30
N PRO A 1164 -32.82 0.74 0.95
CA PRO A 1164 -33.39 -0.27 0.06
C PRO A 1164 -32.67 -1.62 0.09
N LEU A 1165 -31.43 -1.67 0.60
CA LEU A 1165 -30.71 -2.94 0.83
C LEU A 1165 -31.12 -3.61 2.14
N LEU A 1166 -31.70 -2.86 3.08
CA LEU A 1166 -32.13 -3.34 4.39
C LEU A 1166 -33.59 -3.79 4.40
N GLN A 1167 -34.45 -3.09 3.66
CA GLN A 1167 -35.89 -3.33 3.64
C GLN A 1167 -36.38 -3.57 2.22
N ALA A 1168 -37.15 -4.66 2.03
CA ALA A 1168 -37.76 -4.96 0.74
C ALA A 1168 -38.77 -3.86 0.35
N SER A 1169 -38.64 -3.35 -0.87
CA SER A 1169 -39.54 -2.36 -1.45
C SER A 1169 -40.53 -3.01 -2.43
N PRO A 1170 -41.81 -2.59 -2.46
CA PRO A 1170 -42.80 -3.11 -3.41
C PRO A 1170 -42.54 -2.72 -4.88
N PHE A 1171 -41.60 -1.79 -5.10
CA PHE A 1171 -41.12 -1.34 -6.41
C PHE A 1171 -39.62 -1.02 -6.33
N PRO A 1172 -38.87 -1.04 -7.46
CA PRO A 1172 -37.45 -0.72 -7.45
C PRO A 1172 -37.19 0.72 -6.96
N VAL A 1173 -36.16 0.87 -6.13
CA VAL A 1173 -35.57 2.17 -5.75
C VAL A 1173 -34.28 2.31 -6.55
N ILE A 1174 -34.24 3.25 -7.48
CA ILE A 1174 -33.22 3.33 -8.54
C ILE A 1174 -32.46 4.65 -8.40
N PRO A 1175 -31.13 4.63 -8.21
CA PRO A 1175 -30.32 5.83 -8.29
C PRO A 1175 -30.39 6.44 -9.69
N PHE A 1176 -30.37 7.76 -9.80
CA PHE A 1176 -30.57 8.48 -11.07
C PHE A 1176 -29.61 8.04 -12.17
N ASP A 1177 -28.34 7.83 -11.83
CA ASP A 1177 -27.31 7.38 -12.78
C ASP A 1177 -27.55 5.99 -13.36
N ASP A 1178 -28.36 5.16 -12.69
CA ASP A 1178 -28.69 3.79 -13.08
C ASP A 1178 -30.10 3.69 -13.70
N LEU A 1179 -30.77 4.83 -13.92
CA LEU A 1179 -32.10 4.86 -14.54
C LEU A 1179 -32.03 4.51 -16.02
N GLU A 1180 -32.40 3.26 -16.33
CA GLU A 1180 -32.44 2.64 -17.66
C GLU A 1180 -33.69 1.76 -17.84
N LEU A 1181 -34.01 1.36 -19.08
CA LEU A 1181 -35.19 0.51 -19.36
C LEU A 1181 -35.15 -0.82 -18.59
N ASP A 1182 -33.97 -1.44 -18.48
CA ASP A 1182 -33.80 -2.71 -17.76
C ASP A 1182 -34.06 -2.55 -16.26
N SER A 1183 -33.61 -1.45 -15.66
CA SER A 1183 -33.85 -1.13 -14.24
C SER A 1183 -35.33 -0.98 -13.89
N LEU A 1184 -36.17 -0.63 -14.88
CA LEU A 1184 -37.62 -0.52 -14.77
C LEU A 1184 -38.36 -1.82 -15.20
N ASN A 1185 -37.63 -2.89 -15.52
CA ASN A 1185 -38.15 -4.14 -16.08
C ASN A 1185 -38.87 -3.98 -17.44
N LEU A 1186 -38.37 -3.10 -18.31
CA LEU A 1186 -38.99 -2.77 -19.61
C LEU A 1186 -38.21 -3.32 -20.83
N SER A 1187 -37.25 -4.23 -20.66
CA SER A 1187 -36.54 -4.88 -21.78
C SER A 1187 -37.44 -5.79 -22.61
N SER A 1188 -37.24 -5.80 -23.94
CA SER A 1188 -37.85 -6.80 -24.81
C SER A 1188 -37.32 -8.20 -24.47
N ARG A 1189 -38.20 -9.21 -24.43
CA ARG A 1189 -37.87 -10.65 -24.25
C ARG A 1189 -37.09 -11.22 -25.45
N GLY A 1190 -35.96 -10.62 -25.81
CA GLY A 1190 -35.21 -10.93 -27.02
C GLY A 1190 -33.70 -10.89 -26.83
N ARG A 1191 -33.17 -11.58 -25.81
CA ARG A 1191 -31.80 -12.12 -25.80
C ARG A 1191 -31.63 -13.08 -24.63
N THR A 1192 -31.42 -14.35 -24.96
CA THR A 1192 -30.98 -15.40 -24.05
C THR A 1192 -29.72 -14.94 -23.30
N ARG A 1193 -29.79 -14.87 -21.97
CA ARG A 1193 -28.62 -14.75 -21.10
C ARG A 1193 -27.71 -15.96 -21.36
N ARG A 1194 -26.52 -15.73 -21.94
CA ARG A 1194 -25.38 -16.60 -21.69
C ARG A 1194 -24.97 -16.36 -20.24
N SER A 1195 -25.06 -17.41 -19.42
CA SER A 1195 -24.50 -17.44 -18.09
C SER A 1195 -22.97 -17.35 -18.20
N ASN A 1196 -22.39 -16.23 -17.79
CA ASN A 1196 -21.03 -16.25 -17.28
C ASN A 1196 -21.13 -16.52 -15.77
N ARG A 1197 -20.93 -17.78 -15.41
CA ARG A 1197 -20.24 -18.12 -14.17
C ARG A 1197 -18.75 -17.92 -14.45
N GLY A 1198 -18.05 -17.23 -13.57
CA GLY A 1198 -16.65 -16.83 -13.66
C GLY A 1198 -16.51 -15.57 -12.84
#